data_AF-A0A2V8ANY9-F1
#
_entry.id   AF-A0A2V8ANY9-F1
#
_cell.length_a   1.000
_cell.length_b   1.000
_cell.length_c   1.000
_cell.angle_alpha   90.00
_cell.angle_beta   90.00
_cell.angle_gamma   90.00
#
_symmetry.space_group_name_H-M   'P 1'
#
loop_
_entity.id
_entity.type
_entity.pdbx_description
1 polymer ?
#
loop_
_entity_poly.entity_id
_entity_poly.type
_entity_poly.pdbx_seq_one_letter_code
_entity_poly.pdbx_strand_id
1 'polypeptide(L)'
;MPLRHSRAVAVVLVTFAAFTDIVAYSIAVPVLPHLSRQLGASPTMIGLLFASFGVTLLTVSMPMGAVSDRIGRKPPMIGGLVALAAATLLFAFADSLPWLFAARLVQGAADAVTWVVGFALLADLYGPSERGRVTGIVMSGASFAFMVGPSIGGWLYQIGGMRLPFLGVAAFAVVATVAFIVYEPPPRREAHEPVPLVAVLQVPTIAACAVAVVIVSATMSMLEPVLAIFLGTTLAISPARIGLLFGIAAVVSTTLHPIFGRLADRWGARRLTLVGLAASAVTLALLGQTRSYTSAIPFFVLQAVAGGLVITPSLAYMGEATSEAGIGSFGVSYGLYNFAWGAGLLGGPALGGFLFERMGLSRLALAWAPVLLVAAVLLGRVKSVAMPRPRSIVPLFTFIAAVSVGAQPPTVSARAARVHKQAIVVDTHIDTTQFLLRDNWDFFARHDPPIRGAAASTRSNDGNSHVDFPRMRDGGLDAAFFSIYMPGTVTGPEAVRRSLLMIDAVHRLAERHPNEVALATTAAEVRAAAKAGKVAALMGMEGGHMIDDNLSVLRGYARLGVRYLTLTHSVNTNWADSSGDKPAHDGLTDFGKDVVRELNRLGVMVDISHVADKTFWDALEISRAPLVASHSSCRAISGHPRNMTDDMIKALAAKGGVIQINYSTSFLSNELYEATQKNVPPAERPSVSWEKIVEHIDHAVKLAGPTHVGLGSDFDGTTVPVGMDDVTRLPKITEALLAKGYSEQDVTNILGGNLLRLMERVEQVARDSRAGMAGEAGRAGPATLPGPFLIIPGLARQNLYPTPNVTLCALSGVSAEIREKR
;
A
#
# COMPACT_ATOMS: atom_id res chain seq x y z
N MET A 1 39.19 -43.26 15.33
CA MET A 1 39.76 -41.90 15.39
C MET A 1 38.89 -41.04 16.29
N PRO A 2 39.45 -40.22 17.19
CA PRO A 2 38.65 -39.27 17.97
C PRO A 2 37.87 -38.34 17.03
N LEU A 3 36.57 -38.14 17.27
CA LEU A 3 35.72 -37.23 16.47
C LEU A 3 36.34 -35.82 16.33
N ARG A 4 37.15 -35.39 17.30
CA ARG A 4 37.87 -34.10 17.34
C ARG A 4 38.77 -33.82 16.14
N HIS A 5 39.29 -34.84 15.46
CA HIS A 5 40.20 -34.67 14.30
C HIS A 5 39.59 -35.15 12.98
N SER A 6 38.29 -35.49 12.97
CA SER A 6 37.65 -36.06 11.79
C SER A 6 37.50 -35.01 10.68
N ARG A 7 37.96 -35.33 9.47
CA ARG A 7 37.75 -34.47 8.29
C ARG A 7 36.27 -34.34 7.94
N ALA A 8 35.49 -35.40 8.15
CA ALA A 8 34.04 -35.38 7.96
C ALA A 8 33.32 -34.43 8.93
N VAL A 9 33.81 -34.33 10.18
CA VAL A 9 33.29 -33.36 11.15
C VAL A 9 33.54 -31.94 10.67
N ALA A 10 34.70 -31.65 10.06
CA ALA A 10 34.95 -30.32 9.46
C ALA A 10 33.91 -29.94 8.40
N VAL A 11 33.53 -30.89 7.54
CA VAL A 11 32.48 -30.66 6.52
C VAL A 11 31.15 -30.32 7.20
N VAL A 12 30.76 -31.06 8.22
CA VAL A 12 29.52 -30.81 8.98
C VAL A 12 29.55 -29.44 9.65
N LEU A 13 30.66 -29.09 10.30
CA LEU A 13 30.80 -27.81 11.01
C LEU A 13 30.81 -26.61 10.06
N VAL A 14 31.53 -26.70 8.94
CA VAL A 14 31.53 -25.64 7.92
C VAL A 14 30.16 -25.53 7.25
N THR A 15 29.49 -26.66 6.98
CA THR A 15 28.12 -26.66 6.45
C THR A 15 27.14 -26.01 7.43
N PHE A 16 27.25 -26.31 8.72
CA PHE A 16 26.39 -25.74 9.76
C PHE A 16 26.66 -24.25 9.99
N ALA A 17 27.93 -23.82 9.92
CA ALA A 17 28.30 -22.41 9.96
C ALA A 17 27.70 -21.64 8.76
N ALA A 18 27.91 -22.12 7.54
CA ALA A 18 27.35 -21.51 6.33
C ALA A 18 25.81 -21.52 6.34
N PHE A 19 25.19 -22.59 6.84
CA PHE A 19 23.74 -22.65 7.06
C PHE A 19 23.28 -21.53 8.02
N THR A 20 23.97 -21.38 9.15
CA THR A 20 23.63 -20.39 10.17
C THR A 20 23.71 -18.96 9.63
N ASP A 21 24.74 -18.63 8.87
CA ASP A 21 24.87 -17.31 8.24
C ASP A 21 23.76 -17.02 7.24
N ILE A 22 23.45 -17.98 6.36
CA ILE A 22 22.40 -17.78 5.37
C ILE A 22 21.03 -17.63 6.03
N VAL A 23 20.76 -18.35 7.12
CA VAL A 23 19.56 -18.09 7.94
C VAL A 23 19.65 -16.70 8.55
N ALA A 24 20.76 -16.30 9.17
CA ALA A 24 20.92 -14.96 9.77
C ALA A 24 20.63 -13.82 8.78
N TYR A 25 21.10 -13.97 7.54
CA TYR A 25 20.85 -13.04 6.46
C TYR A 25 19.36 -13.01 6.05
N SER A 26 18.82 -14.17 5.68
CA SER A 26 17.50 -14.30 5.04
C SER A 26 16.31 -14.18 6.00
N ILE A 27 16.50 -14.49 7.28
CA ILE A 27 15.44 -14.45 8.30
C ILE A 27 14.91 -13.04 8.56
N ALA A 28 15.68 -12.00 8.20
CA ALA A 28 15.29 -10.62 8.38
C ALA A 28 14.25 -10.15 7.34
N VAL A 29 14.24 -10.77 6.15
CA VAL A 29 13.41 -10.33 5.00
C VAL A 29 11.92 -10.21 5.34
N PRO A 30 11.27 -11.20 5.99
CA PRO A 30 9.84 -11.09 6.31
C PRO A 30 9.52 -10.07 7.41
N VAL A 31 10.54 -9.65 8.18
CA VAL A 31 10.40 -8.79 9.36
C VAL A 31 10.56 -7.30 9.00
N LEU A 32 11.11 -6.99 7.81
CA LEU A 32 11.39 -5.63 7.35
C LEU A 32 10.19 -4.67 7.35
N PRO A 33 8.97 -5.08 6.97
CA PRO A 33 7.83 -4.18 7.01
C PRO A 33 7.51 -3.70 8.44
N HIS A 34 7.78 -4.53 9.45
CA HIS A 34 7.66 -4.10 10.85
C HIS A 34 8.76 -3.11 11.22
N LEU A 35 10.01 -3.42 10.88
CA LEU A 35 11.16 -2.56 11.16
C LEU A 35 11.01 -1.16 10.55
N SER A 36 10.54 -1.08 9.29
CA SER A 36 10.25 0.17 8.60
C SER A 36 9.18 0.99 9.35
N ARG A 37 8.09 0.36 9.81
CA ARG A 37 7.03 1.04 10.57
C ARG A 37 7.48 1.47 11.97
N GLN A 38 8.17 0.60 12.71
CA GLN A 38 8.57 0.86 14.08
C GLN A 38 9.56 2.02 14.18
N LEU A 39 10.50 2.10 13.24
CA LEU A 39 11.58 3.10 13.25
C LEU A 39 11.35 4.27 12.29
N GLY A 40 10.22 4.29 11.59
CA GLY A 40 9.94 5.28 10.54
C GLY A 40 10.96 5.25 9.40
N ALA A 41 11.58 4.10 9.14
CA ALA A 41 12.66 3.97 8.17
C ALA A 41 12.11 3.87 6.75
N SER A 42 12.54 4.77 5.88
CA SER A 42 12.12 4.77 4.47
C SER A 42 12.64 3.53 3.72
N PRO A 43 12.03 3.14 2.58
CA PRO A 43 12.55 2.05 1.77
C PRO A 43 14.01 2.25 1.33
N THR A 44 14.44 3.49 1.07
CA THR A 44 15.87 3.82 0.84
C THR A 44 16.73 3.43 2.03
N MET A 45 16.32 3.77 3.26
CA MET A 45 17.08 3.44 4.47
C MET A 45 17.18 1.93 4.68
N ILE A 46 16.09 1.18 4.46
CA ILE A 46 16.11 -0.28 4.53
C ILE A 46 16.99 -0.89 3.44
N GLY A 47 16.95 -0.34 2.22
CA GLY A 47 17.86 -0.72 1.14
C GLY A 47 19.34 -0.51 1.52
N LEU A 48 19.67 0.64 2.09
CA LEU A 48 21.01 0.93 2.60
C LEU A 48 21.43 0.00 3.75
N LEU A 49 20.50 -0.36 4.62
CA LEU A 49 20.75 -1.32 5.70
C LEU A 49 21.19 -2.69 5.14
N PHE A 50 20.56 -3.18 4.08
CA PHE A 50 20.98 -4.41 3.39
C PHE A 50 22.31 -4.23 2.68
N ALA A 51 22.50 -3.10 1.99
CA ALA A 51 23.77 -2.79 1.31
C ALA A 51 24.96 -2.74 2.28
N SER A 52 24.75 -2.30 3.53
CA SER A 52 25.81 -2.21 4.55
C SER A 52 26.45 -3.58 4.86
N PHE A 53 25.68 -4.67 4.75
CA PHE A 53 26.22 -6.03 4.86
C PHE A 53 27.25 -6.32 3.76
N GLY A 54 26.97 -5.89 2.53
CA GLY A 54 27.88 -6.04 1.39
C GLY A 54 29.19 -5.27 1.53
N VAL A 55 29.20 -4.13 2.25
CA VAL A 55 30.41 -3.33 2.49
C VAL A 55 31.47 -4.16 3.20
N THR A 56 31.12 -4.71 4.37
CA THR A 56 32.06 -5.46 5.19
C THR A 56 32.36 -6.83 4.62
N LEU A 57 31.40 -7.46 3.94
CA LEU A 57 31.66 -8.69 3.19
C LEU A 57 32.85 -8.51 2.23
N LEU A 58 32.84 -7.45 1.42
CA LEU A 58 33.90 -7.19 0.45
C LEU A 58 35.22 -6.77 1.11
N THR A 59 35.19 -5.90 2.12
CA THR A 59 36.42 -5.37 2.73
C THR A 59 37.11 -6.39 3.65
N VAL A 60 36.38 -7.32 4.25
CA VAL A 60 36.92 -8.30 5.22
C VAL A 60 37.36 -9.59 4.54
N SER A 61 36.72 -10.02 3.45
CA SER A 61 36.99 -11.31 2.80
C SER A 61 38.48 -11.53 2.47
N MET A 62 39.13 -10.57 1.81
CA MET A 62 40.53 -10.71 1.41
C MET A 62 41.52 -10.66 2.60
N PRO A 63 41.48 -9.66 3.50
CA PRO A 63 42.36 -9.62 4.66
C PRO A 63 42.20 -10.86 5.55
N MET A 64 40.98 -11.35 5.74
CA MET A 64 40.72 -12.48 6.63
C MET A 64 41.30 -13.79 6.09
N GLY A 65 41.34 -13.99 4.77
CA GLY A 65 42.05 -15.11 4.16
C GLY A 65 43.54 -15.14 4.55
N ALA A 66 44.23 -14.00 4.38
CA ALA A 66 45.65 -13.87 4.74
C ALA A 66 45.91 -13.99 6.25
N VAL A 67 45.01 -13.46 7.08
CA VAL A 67 45.09 -13.62 8.54
C VAL A 67 44.94 -15.09 8.93
N SER A 68 43.94 -15.77 8.37
CA SER A 68 43.69 -17.18 8.59
C SER A 68 44.85 -18.08 8.14
N ASP A 69 45.52 -17.71 7.05
CA ASP A 69 46.74 -18.40 6.63
C ASP A 69 47.85 -18.25 7.69
N ARG A 70 47.95 -17.09 8.35
CA ARG A 70 48.98 -16.77 9.37
C ARG A 70 48.76 -17.43 10.72
N ILE A 71 47.54 -17.36 11.26
CA ILE A 71 47.22 -17.80 12.63
C ILE A 71 46.50 -19.15 12.69
N GLY A 72 46.26 -19.78 11.54
CA GLY A 72 45.50 -21.01 11.40
C GLY A 72 43.99 -20.77 11.27
N ARG A 73 43.26 -21.80 10.84
CA ARG A 73 41.83 -21.70 10.48
C ARG A 73 40.90 -21.55 11.70
N LYS A 74 41.24 -22.17 12.83
CA LYS A 74 40.36 -22.28 14.01
C LYS A 74 40.05 -20.94 14.68
N PRO A 75 41.03 -20.08 15.05
CA PRO A 75 40.73 -18.83 15.74
C PRO A 75 39.83 -17.87 14.94
N PRO A 76 40.07 -17.63 13.64
CA PRO A 76 39.16 -16.84 12.81
C PRO A 76 37.74 -17.42 12.77
N MET A 77 37.57 -18.74 12.59
CA MET A 77 36.23 -19.35 12.55
C MET A 77 35.45 -19.12 13.85
N ILE A 78 36.09 -19.30 15.00
CA ILE A 78 35.47 -19.03 16.31
C ILE A 78 35.13 -17.54 16.43
N GLY A 79 36.06 -16.65 16.09
CA GLY A 79 35.84 -15.21 16.13
C GLY A 79 34.68 -14.75 15.24
N GLY A 80 34.59 -15.26 14.01
CA GLY A 80 33.50 -14.97 13.09
C GLY A 80 32.14 -15.44 13.62
N LEU A 81 32.05 -16.66 14.15
CA LEU A 81 30.79 -17.19 14.70
C LEU A 81 30.35 -16.48 15.99
N VAL A 82 31.29 -16.07 16.85
CA VAL A 82 31.00 -15.22 18.02
C VAL A 82 30.50 -13.85 17.58
N ALA A 83 31.16 -13.23 16.59
CA ALA A 83 30.74 -11.95 16.04
C ALA A 83 29.33 -12.05 15.41
N LEU A 84 29.03 -13.13 14.69
CA LEU A 84 27.70 -13.40 14.15
C LEU A 84 26.65 -13.48 15.25
N ALA A 85 26.91 -14.24 16.32
CA ALA A 85 26.00 -14.39 17.45
C ALA A 85 25.74 -13.03 18.13
N ALA A 86 26.80 -12.29 18.44
CA ALA A 86 26.72 -10.98 19.09
C ALA A 86 25.99 -9.95 18.22
N ALA A 87 26.30 -9.90 16.92
CA ALA A 87 25.67 -8.97 15.99
C ALA A 87 24.20 -9.32 15.73
N THR A 88 23.85 -10.60 15.72
CA THR A 88 22.46 -11.04 15.58
C THR A 88 21.64 -10.71 16.82
N LEU A 89 22.23 -10.83 18.02
CA LEU A 89 21.62 -10.33 19.25
C LEU A 89 21.47 -8.80 19.22
N LEU A 90 22.51 -8.08 18.81
CA LEU A 90 22.44 -6.63 18.65
C LEU A 90 21.30 -6.25 17.68
N PHE A 91 21.16 -6.92 16.55
CA PHE A 91 20.08 -6.70 15.60
C PHE A 91 18.70 -6.94 16.24
N ALA A 92 18.56 -7.99 17.05
CA ALA A 92 17.30 -8.36 17.71
C ALA A 92 16.82 -7.30 18.72
N PHE A 93 17.75 -6.63 19.40
CA PHE A 93 17.45 -5.66 20.46
C PHE A 93 17.66 -4.21 20.05
N ALA A 94 18.09 -3.94 18.82
CA ALA A 94 18.30 -2.59 18.33
C ALA A 94 16.97 -1.82 18.25
N ASP A 95 16.97 -0.62 18.85
CA ASP A 95 15.85 0.31 18.94
C ASP A 95 16.02 1.55 18.04
N SER A 96 17.11 1.59 17.28
CA SER A 96 17.44 2.70 16.38
C SER A 96 18.25 2.24 15.17
N LEU A 97 18.17 3.02 14.09
CA LEU A 97 18.86 2.72 12.83
C LEU A 97 20.38 2.55 12.98
N PRO A 98 21.13 3.40 13.71
CA PRO A 98 22.58 3.24 13.83
C PRO A 98 23.00 1.88 14.40
N TRP A 99 22.27 1.35 15.37
CA TRP A 99 22.54 0.02 15.94
C TRP A 99 22.25 -1.12 14.97
N LEU A 100 21.23 -0.98 14.12
CA LEU A 100 20.94 -1.94 13.06
C LEU A 100 22.01 -1.94 11.98
N PHE A 101 22.48 -0.76 11.57
CA PHE A 101 23.60 -0.63 10.64
C PHE A 101 24.88 -1.23 11.24
N ALA A 102 25.18 -0.95 12.51
CA ALA A 102 26.32 -1.55 13.20
C ALA A 102 26.21 -3.09 13.24
N ALA A 103 25.04 -3.62 13.59
CA ALA A 103 24.78 -5.05 13.58
C ALA A 103 24.99 -5.65 12.18
N ARG A 104 24.46 -5.01 11.12
CA ARG A 104 24.60 -5.50 9.74
C ARG A 104 26.02 -5.48 9.22
N LEU A 105 26.79 -4.44 9.55
CA LEU A 105 28.22 -4.37 9.23
C LEU A 105 28.98 -5.53 9.90
N VAL A 106 28.72 -5.81 11.18
CA VAL A 106 29.38 -6.93 11.87
C VAL A 106 28.92 -8.27 11.32
N GLN A 107 27.63 -8.44 10.98
CA GLN A 107 27.13 -9.65 10.32
C GLN A 107 27.81 -9.89 8.96
N GLY A 108 27.99 -8.85 8.13
CA GLY A 108 28.69 -8.99 6.86
C GLY A 108 30.18 -9.34 7.01
N ALA A 109 30.83 -8.81 8.06
CA ALA A 109 32.20 -9.20 8.39
C ALA A 109 32.30 -10.65 8.89
N ALA A 110 31.34 -11.10 9.68
CA ALA A 110 31.26 -12.48 10.17
C ALA A 110 31.04 -13.47 9.02
N ASP A 111 30.12 -13.16 8.10
CA ASP A 111 29.85 -13.96 6.89
C ASP A 111 31.09 -14.07 6.01
N ALA A 112 31.85 -12.98 5.82
CA ALA A 112 33.13 -13.05 5.10
C ALA A 112 34.09 -14.07 5.72
N VAL A 113 34.16 -14.13 7.06
CA VAL A 113 35.07 -15.01 7.79
C VAL A 113 34.67 -16.48 7.63
N THR A 114 33.40 -16.80 7.87
CA THR A 114 32.90 -18.18 7.87
C THR A 114 33.03 -18.83 6.50
N TRP A 115 32.73 -18.09 5.42
CA TRP A 115 32.86 -18.58 4.06
C TRP A 115 34.33 -18.70 3.64
N VAL A 116 35.14 -17.64 3.80
CA VAL A 116 36.54 -17.65 3.35
C VAL A 116 37.37 -18.67 4.13
N VAL A 117 37.28 -18.66 5.46
CA VAL A 117 38.08 -19.54 6.32
C VAL A 117 37.53 -20.96 6.34
N GLY A 118 36.20 -21.13 6.27
CA GLY A 118 35.56 -22.44 6.18
C GLY A 118 35.98 -23.18 4.92
N PHE A 119 35.98 -22.52 3.76
CA PHE A 119 36.45 -23.13 2.52
C PHE A 119 37.95 -23.38 2.50
N ALA A 120 38.75 -22.49 3.07
CA ALA A 120 40.19 -22.72 3.22
C ALA A 120 40.48 -23.95 4.09
N LEU A 121 39.74 -24.14 5.19
CA LEU A 121 39.84 -25.33 6.03
C LEU A 121 39.48 -26.61 5.25
N LEU A 122 38.44 -26.58 4.42
CA LEU A 122 38.08 -27.74 3.59
C LEU A 122 39.11 -28.01 2.51
N ALA A 123 39.71 -26.97 1.94
CA ALA A 123 40.80 -27.10 0.98
C ALA A 123 42.08 -27.70 1.61
N ASP A 124 42.37 -27.38 2.87
CA ASP A 124 43.51 -27.98 3.60
C ASP A 124 43.29 -29.48 3.86
N LEU A 125 42.03 -29.91 4.02
CA LEU A 125 41.63 -31.27 4.39
C LEU A 125 41.42 -32.22 3.22
N TYR A 126 41.01 -31.71 2.05
CA TYR A 126 40.57 -32.50 0.92
C TYR A 126 41.38 -32.19 -0.35
N GLY A 127 41.78 -33.24 -1.07
CA GLY A 127 42.56 -33.11 -2.30
C GLY A 127 41.74 -32.60 -3.49
N PRO A 128 42.38 -32.21 -4.61
CA PRO A 128 41.73 -31.67 -5.80
C PRO A 128 40.55 -32.49 -6.34
N SER A 129 40.64 -33.82 -6.29
CA SER A 129 39.59 -34.75 -6.74
C SER A 129 38.35 -34.80 -5.84
N GLU A 130 38.48 -34.44 -4.56
CA GLU A 130 37.39 -34.50 -3.57
C GLU A 130 36.78 -33.14 -3.25
N ARG A 131 37.51 -32.04 -3.51
CA ARG A 131 37.08 -30.66 -3.19
C ARG A 131 35.74 -30.30 -3.78
N GLY A 132 35.45 -30.69 -5.01
CA GLY A 132 34.17 -30.42 -5.66
C GLY A 132 32.99 -31.05 -4.92
N ARG A 133 33.13 -32.32 -4.51
CA ARG A 133 32.10 -33.05 -3.75
C ARG A 133 31.83 -32.40 -2.39
N VAL A 134 32.90 -32.06 -1.66
CA VAL A 134 32.79 -31.46 -0.33
C VAL A 134 32.21 -30.04 -0.39
N THR A 135 32.64 -29.24 -1.36
CA THR A 135 32.07 -27.92 -1.64
C THR A 135 30.58 -28.03 -1.97
N GLY A 136 30.19 -29.03 -2.78
CA GLY A 136 28.79 -29.31 -3.11
C GLY A 136 27.91 -29.60 -1.89
N ILE A 137 28.42 -30.29 -0.86
CA ILE A 137 27.69 -30.55 0.39
C ILE A 137 27.43 -29.22 1.13
N VAL A 138 28.46 -28.39 1.30
CA VAL A 138 28.33 -27.08 1.96
C VAL A 138 27.32 -26.20 1.21
N MET A 139 27.40 -26.16 -0.12
CA MET A 139 26.48 -25.37 -0.97
C MET A 139 25.04 -25.87 -0.90
N SER A 140 24.84 -27.17 -0.73
CA SER A 140 23.52 -27.75 -0.53
C SER A 140 22.94 -27.34 0.83
N GLY A 141 23.76 -27.32 1.89
CA GLY A 141 23.37 -26.79 3.20
C GLY A 141 22.99 -25.31 3.15
N ALA A 142 23.79 -24.48 2.48
CA ALA A 142 23.51 -23.06 2.28
C ALA A 142 22.23 -22.83 1.45
N SER A 143 22.02 -23.60 0.37
CA SER A 143 20.80 -23.51 -0.43
C SER A 143 19.56 -23.91 0.37
N PHE A 144 19.68 -24.96 1.19
CA PHE A 144 18.61 -25.37 2.11
C PHE A 144 18.32 -24.30 3.17
N ALA A 145 19.35 -23.64 3.72
CA ALA A 145 19.18 -22.51 4.63
C ALA A 145 18.39 -21.37 3.98
N PHE A 146 18.73 -20.99 2.74
CA PHE A 146 18.03 -19.94 2.00
C PHE A 146 16.56 -20.33 1.73
N MET A 147 16.31 -21.61 1.52
CA MET A 147 14.98 -22.19 1.31
C MET A 147 14.08 -22.08 2.53
N VAL A 148 14.62 -22.31 3.73
CA VAL A 148 13.82 -22.37 4.96
C VAL A 148 13.84 -21.07 5.75
N GLY A 149 14.89 -20.27 5.63
CA GLY A 149 15.16 -19.07 6.44
C GLY A 149 13.99 -18.08 6.47
N PRO A 150 13.50 -17.57 5.31
CA PRO A 150 12.36 -16.66 5.27
C PRO A 150 11.07 -17.27 5.84
N SER A 151 10.78 -18.54 5.51
CA SER A 151 9.57 -19.23 6.00
C SER A 151 9.57 -19.38 7.53
N ILE A 152 10.67 -19.88 8.08
CA ILE A 152 10.85 -20.05 9.52
C ILE A 152 10.87 -18.69 10.21
N GLY A 153 11.55 -17.69 9.64
CA GLY A 153 11.60 -16.34 10.18
C GLY A 153 10.24 -15.68 10.29
N GLY A 154 9.44 -15.74 9.22
CA GLY A 154 8.08 -15.21 9.22
C GLY A 154 7.16 -15.92 10.22
N TRP A 155 7.31 -17.24 10.36
CA TRP A 155 6.54 -18.03 11.33
C TRP A 155 6.95 -17.75 12.78
N LEU A 156 8.25 -17.75 13.09
CA LEU A 156 8.79 -17.40 14.41
C LEU A 156 8.39 -15.97 14.82
N TYR A 157 8.42 -15.04 13.87
CA TYR A 157 7.95 -13.68 14.09
C TYR A 157 6.48 -13.66 14.52
N GLN A 158 5.63 -14.46 13.88
CA GLN A 158 4.19 -14.46 14.16
C GLN A 158 3.86 -15.02 15.55
N ILE A 159 4.62 -15.99 16.05
CA ILE A 159 4.36 -16.62 17.36
C ILE A 159 5.05 -15.92 18.53
N GLY A 160 6.18 -15.24 18.31
CA GLY A 160 7.01 -14.69 19.39
C GLY A 160 7.57 -13.29 19.15
N GLY A 161 7.06 -12.60 18.13
CA GLY A 161 7.45 -11.22 17.79
C GLY A 161 8.83 -11.10 17.14
N MET A 162 9.27 -9.85 16.95
CA MET A 162 10.48 -9.51 16.19
C MET A 162 11.76 -10.18 16.69
N ARG A 163 11.88 -10.40 17.99
CA ARG A 163 13.12 -10.90 18.61
C ARG A 163 13.34 -12.39 18.39
N LEU A 164 12.27 -13.19 18.39
CA LEU A 164 12.36 -14.65 18.40
C LEU A 164 13.12 -15.24 17.20
N PRO A 165 12.93 -14.79 15.95
CA PRO A 165 13.72 -15.27 14.82
C PRO A 165 15.23 -15.13 15.04
N PHE A 166 15.67 -13.96 15.51
CA PHE A 166 17.09 -13.64 15.69
C PHE A 166 17.70 -14.36 16.90
N LEU A 167 16.93 -14.56 17.97
CA LEU A 167 17.37 -15.37 19.12
C LEU A 167 17.66 -16.82 18.71
N GLY A 168 16.82 -17.40 17.84
CA GLY A 168 17.06 -18.75 17.30
C GLY A 168 18.35 -18.85 16.48
N VAL A 169 18.62 -17.86 15.64
CA VAL A 169 19.87 -17.78 14.87
C VAL A 169 21.09 -17.59 15.77
N ALA A 170 21.01 -16.72 16.77
CA ALA A 170 22.09 -16.52 17.73
C ALA A 170 22.41 -17.83 18.49
N ALA A 171 21.40 -18.63 18.83
CA ALA A 171 21.60 -19.95 19.43
C ALA A 171 22.34 -20.91 18.48
N PHE A 172 22.01 -20.94 17.19
CA PHE A 172 22.75 -21.73 16.19
C PHE A 172 24.21 -21.29 16.08
N ALA A 173 24.47 -19.98 16.06
CA ALA A 173 25.83 -19.45 16.01
C ALA A 173 26.65 -19.83 17.25
N VAL A 174 26.04 -19.82 18.45
CA VAL A 174 26.68 -20.29 19.69
C VAL A 174 26.98 -21.80 19.62
N VAL A 175 26.04 -22.62 19.13
CA VAL A 175 26.26 -24.06 18.95
C VAL A 175 27.42 -24.33 17.98
N ALA A 176 27.46 -23.61 16.86
CA ALA A 176 28.55 -23.70 15.89
C ALA A 176 29.89 -23.31 16.52
N THR A 177 29.90 -22.23 17.33
CA THR A 177 31.08 -21.75 18.06
C THR A 177 31.62 -22.82 19.00
N VAL A 178 30.76 -23.40 19.85
CA VAL A 178 31.14 -24.45 20.80
C VAL A 178 31.69 -25.67 20.06
N ALA A 179 31.06 -26.04 18.95
CA ALA A 179 31.51 -27.17 18.15
C ALA A 179 32.90 -26.94 17.53
N PHE A 180 33.20 -25.72 17.06
CA PHE A 180 34.54 -25.35 16.58
C PHE A 180 35.58 -25.22 17.70
N ILE A 181 35.19 -24.85 18.93
CA ILE A 181 36.09 -24.87 20.10
C ILE A 181 36.58 -26.30 20.37
N VAL A 182 35.68 -27.29 20.28
CA VAL A 182 35.99 -28.71 20.52
C VAL A 182 36.74 -29.35 19.35
N TYR A 183 36.58 -28.83 18.12
CA TYR A 183 37.24 -29.33 16.93
C TYR A 183 38.72 -28.92 16.85
N GLU A 184 39.59 -29.83 16.44
CA GLU A 184 41.03 -29.60 16.29
C GLU A 184 41.46 -29.89 14.84
N PRO A 185 41.53 -28.84 13.98
CA PRO A 185 41.95 -29.02 12.60
C PRO A 185 43.42 -29.47 12.52
N PRO A 186 43.77 -30.30 11.54
CA PRO A 186 45.15 -30.75 11.35
C PRO A 186 46.10 -29.59 10.98
N PRO A 187 47.42 -29.75 11.19
CA PRO A 187 48.40 -28.70 10.96
C PRO A 187 48.49 -28.27 9.48
N ARG A 188 48.87 -27.01 9.30
CA ARG A 188 49.10 -26.26 8.03
C ARG A 188 49.65 -27.11 6.87
N ARG A 189 49.13 -26.85 5.66
CA ARG A 189 49.83 -27.12 4.39
C ARG A 189 50.19 -25.81 3.70
N GLU A 190 51.24 -25.85 2.88
CA GLU A 190 51.86 -24.68 2.24
C GLU A 190 50.85 -23.84 1.43
N ALA A 191 51.02 -22.52 1.53
CA ALA A 191 50.20 -21.53 0.85
C ALA A 191 50.43 -21.59 -0.66
N HIS A 192 49.37 -21.62 -1.46
CA HIS A 192 49.45 -21.42 -2.90
C HIS A 192 49.72 -19.94 -3.22
N GLU A 193 50.48 -19.67 -4.28
CA GLU A 193 50.80 -18.30 -4.72
C GLU A 193 49.54 -17.50 -5.05
N PRO A 194 49.43 -16.24 -4.58
CA PRO A 194 48.30 -15.38 -4.87
C PRO A 194 48.32 -14.93 -6.34
N VAL A 195 47.22 -15.19 -7.07
CA VAL A 195 47.02 -14.65 -8.43
C VAL A 195 46.42 -13.24 -8.31
N PRO A 196 47.02 -12.20 -8.92
CA PRO A 196 46.50 -10.83 -8.83
C PRO A 196 45.16 -10.67 -9.56
N LEU A 197 44.12 -10.25 -8.83
CA LEU A 197 42.73 -10.10 -9.30
C LEU A 197 42.61 -9.23 -10.57
N VAL A 198 43.41 -8.18 -10.67
CA VAL A 198 43.42 -7.26 -11.82
C VAL A 198 43.85 -7.98 -13.10
N ALA A 199 44.82 -8.90 -13.03
CA ALA A 199 45.26 -9.66 -14.19
C ALA A 199 44.18 -10.63 -14.68
N VAL A 200 43.37 -11.17 -13.76
CA VAL A 200 42.26 -12.08 -14.07
C VAL A 200 41.10 -11.32 -14.73
N LEU A 201 40.77 -10.12 -14.25
CA LEU A 201 39.70 -9.27 -14.80
C LEU A 201 40.06 -8.61 -16.15
N GLN A 202 41.33 -8.60 -16.55
CA GLN A 202 41.73 -8.16 -17.90
C GLN A 202 41.29 -9.14 -19.00
N VAL A 203 40.91 -10.37 -18.64
CA VAL A 203 40.36 -11.35 -19.59
C VAL A 203 38.89 -10.99 -19.89
N PRO A 204 38.52 -10.65 -21.14
CA PRO A 204 37.19 -10.13 -21.44
C PRO A 204 36.04 -11.10 -21.11
N THR A 205 36.23 -12.41 -21.29
CA THR A 205 35.22 -13.43 -20.97
C THR A 205 34.91 -13.50 -19.48
N ILE A 206 35.96 -13.43 -18.66
CA ILE A 206 35.87 -13.41 -17.20
C ILE A 206 35.19 -12.12 -16.73
N ALA A 207 35.61 -10.96 -17.26
CA ALA A 207 35.01 -9.67 -16.92
C ALA A 207 33.50 -9.60 -17.27
N ALA A 208 33.13 -10.08 -18.46
CA ALA A 208 31.74 -10.10 -18.89
C ALA A 208 30.89 -11.05 -18.02
N CYS A 209 31.44 -12.21 -17.63
CA CYS A 209 30.78 -13.10 -16.68
C CYS A 209 30.64 -12.45 -15.29
N ALA A 210 31.68 -11.76 -14.80
CA ALA A 210 31.63 -11.06 -13.52
C ALA A 210 30.55 -9.98 -13.51
N VAL A 211 30.42 -9.20 -14.59
CA VAL A 211 29.34 -8.20 -14.75
C VAL A 211 27.96 -8.86 -14.70
N ALA A 212 27.78 -10.00 -15.37
CA ALA A 212 26.52 -10.75 -15.32
C ALA A 212 26.19 -11.22 -13.89
N VAL A 213 27.20 -11.68 -13.13
CA VAL A 213 27.06 -12.09 -11.73
C VAL A 213 26.71 -10.90 -10.82
N VAL A 214 27.37 -9.75 -11.00
CA VAL A 214 27.04 -8.51 -10.28
C VAL A 214 25.59 -8.12 -10.51
N ILE A 215 25.13 -8.12 -11.76
CA ILE A 215 23.79 -7.66 -12.13
C ILE A 215 22.70 -8.63 -11.62
N VAL A 216 22.90 -9.94 -11.73
CA VAL A 216 21.92 -10.90 -11.18
C VAL A 216 21.88 -10.85 -9.65
N SER A 217 23.05 -10.76 -9.00
CA SER A 217 23.13 -10.58 -7.54
C SER A 217 22.44 -9.29 -7.10
N ALA A 218 22.71 -8.16 -7.78
CA ALA A 218 22.05 -6.88 -7.51
C ALA A 218 20.54 -6.94 -7.69
N THR A 219 20.06 -7.67 -8.71
CA THR A 219 18.63 -7.86 -8.96
C THR A 219 17.97 -8.67 -7.85
N MET A 220 18.58 -9.77 -7.41
CA MET A 220 18.03 -10.61 -6.34
C MET A 220 18.04 -9.89 -5.00
N SER A 221 19.19 -9.33 -4.63
CA SER A 221 19.34 -8.59 -3.37
C SER A 221 18.50 -7.32 -3.32
N MET A 222 18.24 -6.65 -4.45
CA MET A 222 17.23 -5.58 -4.53
C MET A 222 15.83 -6.09 -4.15
N LEU A 223 15.42 -7.22 -4.73
CA LEU A 223 14.06 -7.72 -4.58
C LEU A 223 13.74 -8.13 -3.14
N GLU A 224 14.74 -8.54 -2.36
CA GLU A 224 14.52 -8.95 -0.96
C GLU A 224 13.85 -7.87 -0.10
N PRO A 225 14.46 -6.68 0.12
CA PRO A 225 13.80 -5.62 0.87
C PRO A 225 12.64 -5.00 0.10
N VAL A 226 12.77 -4.78 -1.21
CA VAL A 226 11.75 -4.09 -2.00
C VAL A 226 10.44 -4.88 -2.06
N LEU A 227 10.52 -6.17 -2.39
CA LEU A 227 9.33 -7.01 -2.49
C LEU A 227 8.73 -7.27 -1.11
N ALA A 228 9.54 -7.50 -0.07
CA ALA A 228 9.02 -7.67 1.28
C ALA A 228 8.27 -6.43 1.77
N ILE A 229 8.84 -5.23 1.56
CA ILE A 229 8.18 -3.96 1.88
C ILE A 229 6.89 -3.83 1.08
N PHE A 230 6.94 -3.96 -0.26
CA PHE A 230 5.74 -3.89 -1.10
C PHE A 230 4.64 -4.85 -0.64
N LEU A 231 4.97 -6.10 -0.33
CA LEU A 231 4.00 -7.07 0.16
C LEU A 231 3.44 -6.67 1.53
N GLY A 232 4.28 -6.22 2.45
CA GLY A 232 3.88 -5.92 3.83
C GLY A 232 3.19 -4.57 4.02
N THR A 233 3.61 -3.54 3.27
CA THR A 233 3.10 -2.17 3.38
C THR A 233 2.03 -1.87 2.33
N THR A 234 2.22 -2.30 1.07
CA THR A 234 1.25 -2.03 -0.02
C THR A 234 0.16 -3.09 -0.08
N LEU A 235 0.50 -4.38 0.06
CA LEU A 235 -0.48 -5.48 -0.02
C LEU A 235 -0.96 -5.99 1.35
N ALA A 236 -0.47 -5.42 2.46
CA ALA A 236 -0.82 -5.79 3.84
C ALA A 236 -0.64 -7.30 4.16
N ILE A 237 0.39 -7.92 3.59
CA ILE A 237 0.69 -9.35 3.77
C ILE A 237 1.46 -9.57 5.06
N SER A 238 1.02 -10.58 5.83
CA SER A 238 1.67 -10.92 7.10
C SER A 238 3.10 -11.43 6.89
N PRO A 239 4.02 -11.23 7.85
CA PRO A 239 5.38 -11.75 7.78
C PRO A 239 5.47 -13.26 7.48
N ALA A 240 4.59 -14.09 8.04
CA ALA A 240 4.56 -15.51 7.73
C ALA A 240 4.23 -15.81 6.25
N ARG A 241 3.31 -15.05 5.64
CA ARG A 241 3.00 -15.19 4.21
C ARG A 241 4.12 -14.63 3.33
N ILE A 242 4.74 -13.52 3.70
CA ILE A 242 5.95 -13.04 3.01
C ILE A 242 7.04 -14.11 3.06
N GLY A 243 7.30 -14.67 4.24
CA GLY A 243 8.24 -15.77 4.44
C GLY A 243 7.91 -16.98 3.56
N LEU A 244 6.65 -17.40 3.53
CA LEU A 244 6.17 -18.50 2.70
C LEU A 244 6.39 -18.26 1.20
N LEU A 245 6.13 -17.05 0.70
CA LEU A 245 6.38 -16.70 -0.70
C LEU A 245 7.86 -16.88 -1.06
N PHE A 246 8.76 -16.32 -0.26
CA PHE A 246 10.20 -16.46 -0.46
C PHE A 246 10.66 -17.92 -0.33
N GLY A 247 10.08 -18.66 0.62
CA GLY A 247 10.32 -20.10 0.78
C GLY A 247 9.91 -20.91 -0.45
N ILE A 248 8.69 -20.72 -0.97
CA ILE A 248 8.21 -21.40 -2.18
C ILE A 248 9.16 -21.14 -3.35
N ALA A 249 9.51 -19.87 -3.59
CA ALA A 249 10.42 -19.49 -4.67
C ALA A 249 11.80 -20.14 -4.51
N ALA A 250 12.34 -20.16 -3.29
CA ALA A 250 13.62 -20.78 -2.99
C ALA A 250 13.59 -22.31 -3.12
N VAL A 251 12.51 -23.00 -2.74
CA VAL A 251 12.33 -24.45 -2.93
C VAL A 251 12.35 -24.78 -4.42
N VAL A 252 11.54 -24.08 -5.20
CA VAL A 252 11.43 -24.31 -6.65
C VAL A 252 12.76 -24.02 -7.34
N SER A 253 13.41 -22.88 -7.07
CA SER A 253 14.70 -22.56 -7.70
C SER A 253 15.80 -23.57 -7.33
N THR A 254 15.92 -23.92 -6.05
CA THR A 254 16.98 -24.82 -5.56
C THR A 254 16.85 -26.23 -6.14
N THR A 255 15.63 -26.75 -6.23
CA THR A 255 15.36 -28.08 -6.82
C THR A 255 15.69 -28.15 -8.31
N LEU A 256 15.69 -27.00 -9.02
CA LEU A 256 16.04 -26.93 -10.44
C LEU A 256 17.53 -26.73 -10.71
N HIS A 257 18.35 -26.31 -9.74
CA HIS A 257 19.80 -26.12 -9.94
C HIS A 257 20.52 -27.35 -10.56
N PRO A 258 20.27 -28.61 -10.12
CA PRO A 258 20.88 -29.78 -10.75
C PRO A 258 20.47 -29.95 -12.23
N ILE A 259 19.25 -29.55 -12.59
CA ILE A 259 18.77 -29.59 -13.97
C ILE A 259 19.49 -28.51 -14.79
N PHE A 260 19.64 -27.30 -14.25
CA PHE A 260 20.39 -26.23 -14.90
C PHE A 260 21.86 -26.61 -15.14
N GLY A 261 22.50 -27.31 -14.19
CA GLY A 261 23.85 -27.85 -14.36
C GLY A 261 23.94 -28.83 -15.54
N ARG A 262 23.06 -29.84 -15.60
CA ARG A 262 23.05 -30.80 -16.72
C ARG A 262 22.73 -30.15 -18.06
N LEU A 263 21.87 -29.12 -18.07
CA LEU A 263 21.59 -28.34 -19.26
C LEU A 263 22.84 -27.53 -19.66
N ALA A 264 23.59 -26.97 -18.71
CA ALA A 264 24.81 -26.21 -18.97
C ALA A 264 25.87 -27.10 -19.61
N ASP A 265 26.06 -28.33 -19.11
CA ASP A 265 26.97 -29.32 -19.69
C ASP A 265 26.59 -29.68 -21.14
N ARG A 266 25.29 -29.67 -21.46
CA ARG A 266 24.78 -30.05 -22.79
C ARG A 266 24.72 -28.90 -23.79
N TRP A 267 24.32 -27.71 -23.36
CA TRP A 267 24.00 -26.58 -24.25
C TRP A 267 25.05 -25.46 -24.18
N GLY A 268 25.99 -25.57 -23.26
CA GLY A 268 27.01 -24.58 -22.97
C GLY A 268 26.53 -23.61 -21.89
N ALA A 269 27.33 -23.50 -20.83
CA ALA A 269 27.05 -22.69 -19.66
C ALA A 269 26.73 -21.22 -20.01
N ARG A 270 27.55 -20.61 -20.88
CA ARG A 270 27.35 -19.25 -21.39
C ARG A 270 25.97 -19.03 -22.01
N ARG A 271 25.48 -19.96 -22.83
CA ARG A 271 24.20 -19.79 -23.54
C ARG A 271 23.03 -19.81 -22.56
N LEU A 272 23.08 -20.68 -21.56
CA LEU A 272 22.07 -20.70 -20.52
C LEU A 272 22.11 -19.45 -19.65
N THR A 273 23.29 -18.93 -19.33
CA THR A 273 23.41 -17.64 -18.62
C THR A 273 22.73 -16.51 -19.41
N LEU A 274 22.93 -16.45 -20.74
CA LEU A 274 22.27 -15.47 -21.61
C LEU A 274 20.75 -15.61 -21.60
N VAL A 275 20.25 -16.84 -21.72
CA VAL A 275 18.81 -17.14 -21.65
C VAL A 275 18.25 -16.75 -20.28
N GLY A 276 18.95 -17.06 -19.19
CA GLY A 276 18.57 -16.69 -17.83
C GLY A 276 18.49 -15.17 -17.64
N LEU A 277 19.44 -14.40 -18.19
CA LEU A 277 19.44 -12.93 -18.09
C LEU A 277 18.26 -12.32 -18.85
N ALA A 278 18.00 -12.82 -20.07
CA ALA A 278 16.85 -12.37 -20.86
C ALA A 278 15.52 -12.77 -20.19
N ALA A 279 15.42 -13.99 -19.69
CA ALA A 279 14.25 -14.46 -18.95
C ALA A 279 14.04 -13.61 -17.68
N SER A 280 15.10 -13.33 -16.93
CA SER A 280 15.06 -12.51 -15.71
C SER A 280 14.56 -11.10 -15.98
N ALA A 281 14.90 -10.50 -17.13
CA ALA A 281 14.39 -9.18 -17.52
C ALA A 281 12.87 -9.21 -17.72
N VAL A 282 12.36 -10.25 -18.40
CA VAL A 282 10.93 -10.43 -18.66
C VAL A 282 10.17 -10.75 -17.38
N THR A 283 10.65 -11.71 -16.59
CA THR A 283 9.99 -12.12 -15.35
C THR A 283 10.02 -11.04 -14.28
N LEU A 284 11.05 -10.18 -14.27
CA LEU A 284 11.10 -9.01 -13.40
C LEU A 284 10.03 -7.99 -13.80
N ALA A 285 9.89 -7.69 -15.10
CA ALA A 285 8.84 -6.81 -15.60
C ALA A 285 7.43 -7.35 -15.27
N LEU A 286 7.23 -8.68 -15.35
CA LEU A 286 5.98 -9.33 -14.94
C LEU A 286 5.74 -9.21 -13.43
N LEU A 287 6.76 -9.41 -12.60
CA LEU A 287 6.68 -9.21 -11.15
C LEU A 287 6.34 -7.76 -10.79
N GLY A 288 6.80 -6.79 -11.58
CA GLY A 288 6.40 -5.39 -11.49
C GLY A 288 4.90 -5.14 -11.65
N GLN A 289 4.15 -6.08 -12.24
CA GLN A 289 2.70 -5.98 -12.45
C GLN A 289 1.88 -6.65 -11.35
N THR A 290 2.53 -7.17 -10.30
CA THR A 290 1.84 -7.75 -9.15
C THR A 290 0.93 -6.72 -8.47
N ARG A 291 -0.35 -7.07 -8.31
CA ARG A 291 -1.35 -6.28 -7.56
C ARG A 291 -1.99 -7.04 -6.38
N SER A 292 -1.60 -8.30 -6.18
CA SER A 292 -2.15 -9.17 -5.15
C SER A 292 -1.11 -10.22 -4.73
N TYR A 293 -1.25 -10.77 -3.53
CA TYR A 293 -0.38 -11.87 -3.07
C TYR A 293 -0.44 -13.09 -3.99
N THR A 294 -1.63 -13.43 -4.51
CA THR A 294 -1.82 -14.54 -5.45
C THR A 294 -1.08 -14.32 -6.76
N SER A 295 -1.02 -13.09 -7.28
CA SER A 295 -0.22 -12.77 -8.48
C SER A 295 1.27 -12.69 -8.18
N ALA A 296 1.67 -12.32 -6.96
CA ALA A 296 3.07 -12.29 -6.53
C ALA A 296 3.73 -13.67 -6.58
N ILE A 297 3.01 -14.73 -6.21
CA ILE A 297 3.54 -16.10 -6.16
C ILE A 297 4.11 -16.57 -7.50
N PRO A 298 3.32 -16.70 -8.58
CA PRO A 298 3.84 -17.22 -9.84
C PRO A 298 4.92 -16.32 -10.44
N PHE A 299 4.78 -14.99 -10.34
CA PHE A 299 5.76 -14.07 -10.91
C PHE A 299 7.09 -14.09 -10.15
N PHE A 300 7.07 -14.16 -8.83
CA PHE A 300 8.30 -14.23 -8.04
C PHE A 300 8.97 -15.60 -8.18
N VAL A 301 8.21 -16.69 -8.26
CA VAL A 301 8.75 -18.03 -8.57
C VAL A 301 9.42 -18.02 -9.94
N LEU A 302 8.78 -17.48 -10.97
CA LEU A 302 9.38 -17.35 -12.30
C LEU A 302 10.67 -16.51 -12.26
N GLN A 303 10.68 -15.42 -11.50
CA GLN A 303 11.86 -14.59 -11.32
C GLN A 303 13.00 -15.34 -10.63
N ALA A 304 12.71 -16.12 -9.58
CA ALA A 304 13.70 -16.92 -8.88
C ALA A 304 14.28 -18.01 -9.80
N VAL A 305 13.44 -18.69 -10.57
CA VAL A 305 13.86 -19.71 -11.56
C VAL A 305 14.74 -19.10 -12.65
N ALA A 306 14.36 -17.94 -13.18
CA ALA A 306 15.16 -17.22 -14.17
C ALA A 306 16.52 -16.79 -13.61
N GLY A 307 16.56 -16.31 -12.37
CA GLY A 307 17.80 -16.01 -11.64
C GLY A 307 18.68 -17.24 -11.45
N GLY A 308 18.10 -18.37 -11.03
CA GLY A 308 18.81 -19.65 -10.90
C GLY A 308 19.45 -20.12 -12.22
N LEU A 309 18.77 -19.88 -13.35
CA LEU A 309 19.28 -20.16 -14.69
C LEU A 309 20.47 -19.27 -15.10
N VAL A 310 20.69 -18.14 -14.42
CA VAL A 310 21.91 -17.34 -14.53
C VAL A 310 22.98 -17.87 -13.58
N ILE A 311 22.63 -18.09 -12.31
CA ILE A 311 23.56 -18.42 -11.23
C ILE A 311 24.31 -19.72 -11.49
N THR A 312 23.59 -20.83 -11.69
CA THR A 312 24.23 -22.15 -11.81
C THR A 312 25.17 -22.21 -13.03
N PRO A 313 24.76 -21.78 -14.24
CA PRO A 313 25.64 -21.85 -15.41
C PRO A 313 26.76 -20.78 -15.38
N SER A 314 26.53 -19.58 -14.82
CA SER A 314 27.58 -18.56 -14.77
C SER A 314 28.77 -18.97 -13.90
N LEU A 315 28.54 -19.71 -12.81
CA LEU A 315 29.62 -20.25 -11.99
C LEU A 315 30.47 -21.26 -12.77
N ALA A 316 29.84 -22.18 -13.52
CA ALA A 316 30.55 -23.14 -14.37
C ALA A 316 31.33 -22.42 -15.48
N TYR A 317 30.70 -21.45 -16.16
CA TYR A 317 31.34 -20.66 -17.21
C TYR A 317 32.54 -19.85 -16.69
N MET A 318 32.45 -19.30 -15.48
CA MET A 318 33.58 -18.62 -14.83
C MET A 318 34.77 -19.57 -14.64
N GLY A 319 34.51 -20.79 -14.16
CA GLY A 319 35.53 -21.83 -13.99
C GLY A 319 36.20 -22.21 -15.32
N GLU A 320 35.42 -22.46 -16.36
CA GLU A 320 35.92 -22.74 -17.71
C GLU A 320 36.79 -21.59 -18.25
N ALA A 321 36.29 -20.36 -18.17
CA ALA A 321 36.99 -19.18 -18.68
C ALA A 321 38.33 -18.93 -17.95
N THR A 322 38.38 -19.16 -16.64
CA THR A 322 39.65 -19.10 -15.90
C THR A 322 40.62 -20.20 -16.28
N SER A 323 40.12 -21.42 -16.50
CA SER A 323 40.96 -22.56 -16.89
C SER A 323 41.56 -22.36 -18.28
N GLU A 324 40.78 -21.85 -19.24
CA GLU A 324 41.25 -21.52 -20.58
C GLU A 324 42.28 -20.39 -20.58
N ALA A 325 42.16 -19.43 -19.67
CA ALA A 325 43.13 -18.34 -19.50
C ALA A 325 44.45 -18.78 -18.84
N GLY A 326 44.64 -20.08 -18.58
CA GLY A 326 45.83 -20.61 -17.90
C GLY A 326 45.85 -20.35 -16.39
N ILE A 327 44.74 -19.89 -15.81
CA ILE A 327 44.60 -19.58 -14.38
C ILE A 327 44.02 -20.82 -13.69
N GLY A 328 44.87 -21.82 -13.47
CA GLY A 328 44.50 -23.20 -13.10
C GLY A 328 43.97 -23.44 -11.67
N SER A 329 43.39 -22.45 -10.99
CA SER A 329 42.84 -22.62 -9.64
C SER A 329 41.34 -22.34 -9.61
N PHE A 330 40.54 -23.39 -9.43
CA PHE A 330 39.09 -23.29 -9.17
C PHE A 330 38.76 -22.33 -8.00
N GLY A 331 39.68 -22.18 -7.04
CA GLY A 331 39.55 -21.23 -5.95
C GLY A 331 39.60 -19.76 -6.39
N VAL A 332 40.33 -19.44 -7.46
CA VAL A 332 40.39 -18.08 -8.03
C VAL A 332 39.07 -17.76 -8.74
N SER A 333 38.53 -18.69 -9.52
CA SER A 333 37.24 -18.53 -10.21
C SER A 333 36.10 -18.33 -9.21
N TYR A 334 36.07 -19.15 -8.16
CA TYR A 334 35.08 -19.06 -7.09
C TYR A 334 35.25 -17.78 -6.25
N GLY A 335 36.48 -17.41 -5.90
CA GLY A 335 36.78 -16.16 -5.19
C GLY A 335 36.32 -14.93 -5.98
N LEU A 336 36.56 -14.91 -7.29
CA LEU A 336 36.09 -13.84 -8.17
C LEU A 336 34.56 -13.82 -8.27
N TYR A 337 33.93 -15.00 -8.36
CA TYR A 337 32.47 -15.11 -8.36
C TYR A 337 31.85 -14.53 -7.09
N ASN A 338 32.39 -14.86 -5.92
CA ASN A 338 31.93 -14.33 -4.64
C ASN A 338 32.18 -12.83 -4.51
N PHE A 339 33.30 -12.32 -5.02
CA PHE A 339 33.54 -10.87 -5.07
C PHE A 339 32.50 -10.16 -5.95
N ALA A 340 32.23 -10.68 -7.14
CA ALA A 340 31.19 -10.15 -8.03
C ALA A 340 29.80 -10.22 -7.38
N TRP A 341 29.50 -11.32 -6.68
CA TRP A 341 28.27 -11.48 -5.90
C TRP A 341 28.15 -10.40 -4.80
N GLY A 342 29.20 -10.20 -4.01
CA GLY A 342 29.24 -9.19 -2.94
C GLY A 342 29.09 -7.76 -3.47
N ALA A 343 29.64 -7.45 -4.65
CA ALA A 343 29.45 -6.15 -5.29
C ALA A 343 27.99 -5.91 -5.71
N GLY A 344 27.30 -6.95 -6.17
CA GLY A 344 25.86 -6.89 -6.42
C GLY A 344 25.07 -6.67 -5.13
N LEU A 345 25.43 -7.36 -4.04
CA LEU A 345 24.80 -7.24 -2.72
C LEU A 345 24.95 -5.85 -2.10
N LEU A 346 26.05 -5.16 -2.41
CA LEU A 346 26.25 -3.76 -2.02
C LEU A 346 25.37 -2.81 -2.84
N GLY A 347 25.34 -2.95 -4.16
CA GLY A 347 24.67 -1.97 -5.04
C GLY A 347 23.16 -2.16 -5.17
N GLY A 348 22.71 -3.41 -5.25
CA GLY A 348 21.32 -3.78 -5.54
C GLY A 348 20.30 -3.23 -4.54
N PRO A 349 20.41 -3.56 -3.24
CA PRO A 349 19.47 -3.10 -2.23
C PRO A 349 19.44 -1.57 -2.08
N ALA A 350 20.60 -0.92 -2.12
CA ALA A 350 20.72 0.54 -2.00
C ALA A 350 20.00 1.27 -3.14
N LEU A 351 20.33 0.92 -4.39
CA LEU A 351 19.71 1.54 -5.56
C LEU A 351 18.24 1.12 -5.70
N GLY A 352 17.94 -0.14 -5.39
CA GLY A 352 16.60 -0.71 -5.41
C GLY A 352 15.63 -0.03 -4.46
N GLY A 353 16.02 0.12 -3.20
CA GLY A 353 15.21 0.82 -2.19
C GLY A 353 14.98 2.29 -2.55
N PHE A 354 16.03 2.97 -3.03
CA PHE A 354 15.96 4.36 -3.50
C PHE A 354 14.98 4.55 -4.66
N LEU A 355 15.08 3.70 -5.68
CA LEU A 355 14.20 3.77 -6.83
C LEU A 355 12.77 3.36 -6.43
N PHE A 356 12.59 2.29 -5.66
CA PHE A 356 11.27 1.85 -5.18
C PHE A 356 10.51 2.97 -4.45
N GLU A 357 11.18 3.70 -3.55
CA GLU A 357 10.58 4.82 -2.82
C GLU A 357 10.02 5.92 -3.74
N ARG A 358 10.64 6.13 -4.90
CA ARG A 358 10.27 7.21 -5.84
C ARG A 358 9.29 6.81 -6.91
N MET A 359 9.30 5.55 -7.33
CA MET A 359 8.55 5.12 -8.52
C MET A 359 7.72 3.84 -8.32
N GLY A 360 7.78 3.22 -7.14
CA GLY A 360 7.08 1.97 -6.83
C GLY A 360 7.65 0.76 -7.57
N LEU A 361 7.12 -0.43 -7.26
CA LEU A 361 7.64 -1.71 -7.76
C LEU A 361 7.54 -1.83 -9.29
N SER A 362 6.44 -1.38 -9.88
CA SER A 362 6.18 -1.53 -11.32
C SER A 362 7.17 -0.77 -12.18
N ARG A 363 7.35 0.53 -11.90
CA ARG A 363 8.29 1.38 -12.65
C ARG A 363 9.73 1.00 -12.36
N LEU A 364 10.05 0.62 -11.12
CA LEU A 364 11.36 0.07 -10.76
C LEU A 364 11.70 -1.14 -11.64
N ALA A 365 10.80 -2.13 -11.70
CA ALA A 365 11.01 -3.35 -12.46
C ALA A 365 11.24 -3.06 -13.95
N LEU A 366 10.45 -2.15 -14.53
CA LEU A 366 10.60 -1.72 -15.93
C LEU A 366 11.90 -0.96 -16.17
N ALA A 367 12.35 -0.13 -15.22
CA ALA A 367 13.62 0.59 -15.31
C ALA A 367 14.83 -0.34 -15.12
N TRP A 368 14.68 -1.41 -14.36
CA TRP A 368 15.75 -2.36 -14.04
C TRP A 368 15.93 -3.45 -15.11
N ALA A 369 14.85 -3.86 -15.78
CA ALA A 369 14.89 -4.90 -16.82
C ALA A 369 15.92 -4.62 -17.95
N PRO A 370 16.09 -3.38 -18.47
CA PRO A 370 17.15 -3.06 -19.42
C PRO A 370 18.57 -3.36 -18.93
N VAL A 371 18.84 -3.24 -17.62
CA VAL A 371 20.16 -3.53 -17.04
C VAL A 371 20.52 -5.00 -17.21
N LEU A 372 19.55 -5.91 -17.01
CA LEU A 372 19.71 -7.35 -17.27
C LEU A 372 19.96 -7.64 -18.75
N LEU A 373 19.28 -6.93 -19.65
CA LEU A 373 19.50 -7.08 -21.10
C LEU A 373 20.87 -6.57 -21.54
N VAL A 374 21.36 -5.47 -20.96
CA VAL A 374 22.73 -4.98 -21.20
C VAL A 374 23.76 -6.03 -20.76
N ALA A 375 23.56 -6.65 -19.60
CA ALA A 375 24.41 -7.76 -19.14
C ALA A 375 24.44 -8.92 -20.15
N ALA A 376 23.26 -9.28 -20.67
CA ALA A 376 23.14 -10.33 -21.70
C ALA A 376 23.88 -9.93 -22.99
N VAL A 377 23.78 -8.68 -23.43
CA VAL A 377 24.49 -8.19 -24.62
C VAL A 377 26.01 -8.22 -24.41
N LEU A 378 26.50 -7.79 -23.25
CA LEU A 378 27.94 -7.79 -22.94
C LEU A 378 28.51 -9.22 -22.93
N LEU A 379 27.84 -10.15 -22.24
CA LEU A 379 28.20 -11.57 -22.24
C LEU A 379 28.04 -12.21 -23.63
N GLY A 380 27.09 -11.70 -24.42
CA GLY A 380 26.82 -12.10 -25.80
C GLY A 380 27.93 -11.72 -26.79
N ARG A 381 28.74 -10.71 -26.48
CA ARG A 381 29.83 -10.22 -27.35
C ARG A 381 31.16 -10.95 -27.16
N VAL A 382 31.36 -11.65 -26.04
CA VAL A 382 32.59 -12.41 -25.77
C VAL A 382 32.50 -13.84 -26.33
N LYS A 383 33.64 -14.40 -26.76
CA LYS A 383 33.71 -15.73 -27.40
C LYS A 383 33.24 -16.84 -26.45
N SER A 384 32.63 -17.90 -26.99
CA SER A 384 32.39 -19.12 -26.21
C SER A 384 33.66 -19.97 -26.14
N VAL A 385 33.90 -20.54 -24.96
CA VAL A 385 34.75 -21.71 -24.71
C VAL A 385 34.25 -22.84 -25.66
N ALA A 386 35.15 -23.57 -26.32
CA ALA A 386 34.80 -24.45 -27.44
C ALA A 386 34.23 -25.83 -27.01
N MET A 387 33.16 -26.31 -27.69
CA MET A 387 32.81 -27.71 -28.13
C MET A 387 31.27 -27.94 -28.28
N PRO A 388 30.83 -29.11 -28.78
CA PRO A 388 30.45 -29.41 -30.16
C PRO A 388 29.08 -28.83 -30.62
N ARG A 389 28.91 -28.72 -31.95
CA ARG A 389 27.66 -28.27 -32.59
C ARG A 389 26.46 -29.16 -32.20
N PRO A 390 25.38 -28.62 -31.62
CA PRO A 390 24.17 -29.39 -31.39
C PRO A 390 23.33 -29.49 -32.67
N ARG A 391 22.75 -30.67 -32.90
CA ARG A 391 21.68 -30.90 -33.87
C ARG A 391 20.44 -30.11 -33.46
N SER A 392 19.83 -29.47 -34.45
CA SER A 392 18.64 -28.63 -34.37
C SER A 392 17.46 -29.34 -33.72
N ILE A 393 17.02 -28.86 -32.55
CA ILE A 393 15.65 -29.06 -32.06
C ILE A 393 15.18 -27.81 -31.33
N VAL A 394 14.28 -27.07 -31.97
CA VAL A 394 13.25 -26.21 -31.38
C VAL A 394 11.94 -26.89 -31.80
N PRO A 395 10.94 -27.13 -30.92
CA PRO A 395 10.53 -26.28 -29.80
C PRO A 395 10.19 -27.01 -28.47
N LEU A 396 10.69 -26.50 -27.33
CA LEU A 396 10.06 -26.77 -26.02
C LEU A 396 9.77 -25.48 -25.22
N PHE A 397 9.97 -24.29 -25.78
CA PHE A 397 9.78 -23.03 -25.03
C PHE A 397 8.77 -22.06 -25.64
N THR A 398 7.91 -22.52 -26.55
CA THR A 398 6.76 -21.75 -27.05
C THR A 398 5.52 -21.96 -26.17
N PHE A 399 5.64 -21.73 -24.85
CA PHE A 399 4.48 -21.69 -23.95
C PHE A 399 4.45 -20.48 -22.98
N ILE A 400 5.39 -19.52 -23.11
CA ILE A 400 5.38 -18.30 -22.26
C ILE A 400 5.34 -16.99 -23.09
N ALA A 401 5.18 -17.08 -24.41
CA ALA A 401 5.08 -15.90 -25.30
C ALA A 401 3.68 -15.73 -25.94
N ALA A 402 2.65 -16.31 -25.34
CA ALA A 402 1.25 -16.11 -25.72
C ALA A 402 0.37 -15.88 -24.48
N VAL A 403 0.84 -15.03 -23.55
CA VAL A 403 -0.09 -14.12 -22.88
C VAL A 403 0.05 -12.83 -23.66
N SER A 404 -0.73 -12.78 -24.73
CA SER A 404 -1.14 -11.55 -25.39
C SER A 404 -1.35 -10.46 -24.34
N VAL A 405 -1.13 -9.20 -24.74
CA VAL A 405 -1.80 -8.05 -24.12
C VAL A 405 -3.29 -8.30 -24.22
N GLY A 406 -3.81 -9.15 -23.33
CA GLY A 406 -5.21 -9.25 -23.04
C GLY A 406 -5.49 -7.96 -22.33
N ALA A 407 -6.30 -7.10 -22.95
CA ALA A 407 -7.20 -6.28 -22.17
C ALA A 407 -7.67 -7.16 -21.01
N GLN A 408 -7.47 -6.70 -19.77
CA GLN A 408 -8.02 -7.35 -18.59
C GLN A 408 -9.41 -7.86 -18.98
N PRO A 409 -9.75 -9.16 -18.82
CA PRO A 409 -11.16 -9.51 -18.91
C PRO A 409 -11.87 -8.52 -18.00
N PRO A 410 -12.92 -7.82 -18.48
CA PRO A 410 -13.53 -6.78 -17.69
C PRO A 410 -13.82 -7.38 -16.31
N THR A 411 -13.49 -6.66 -15.24
CA THR A 411 -13.64 -7.13 -13.84
C THR A 411 -15.09 -7.52 -13.51
N VAL A 412 -15.99 -7.25 -14.45
CA VAL A 412 -17.43 -7.48 -14.47
C VAL A 412 -17.83 -7.96 -15.86
N SER A 413 -18.95 -8.65 -15.99
CA SER A 413 -19.45 -9.12 -17.28
C SER A 413 -19.68 -7.96 -18.26
N ALA A 414 -19.67 -8.25 -19.57
CA ALA A 414 -20.00 -7.25 -20.58
C ALA A 414 -21.40 -6.65 -20.39
N ARG A 415 -22.34 -7.44 -19.83
CA ARG A 415 -23.68 -6.98 -19.46
C ARG A 415 -23.61 -5.94 -18.35
N ALA A 416 -22.91 -6.21 -17.25
CA ALA A 416 -22.77 -5.26 -16.16
C ALA A 416 -22.02 -4.00 -16.57
N ALA A 417 -20.92 -4.11 -17.34
CA ALA A 417 -20.21 -2.96 -17.86
C ALA A 417 -21.11 -2.05 -18.72
N ARG A 418 -21.98 -2.63 -19.54
CA ARG A 418 -22.96 -1.88 -20.35
C ARG A 418 -23.99 -1.17 -19.47
N VAL A 419 -24.62 -1.88 -18.53
CA VAL A 419 -25.64 -1.31 -17.62
C VAL A 419 -25.04 -0.19 -16.79
N HIS A 420 -23.85 -0.41 -16.22
CA HIS A 420 -23.13 0.58 -15.43
C HIS A 420 -22.87 1.86 -16.23
N LYS A 421 -22.36 1.72 -17.46
CA LYS A 421 -22.08 2.85 -18.35
C LYS A 421 -23.32 3.60 -18.85
N GLN A 422 -24.48 2.93 -18.88
CA GLN A 422 -25.76 3.55 -19.27
C GLN A 422 -26.43 4.30 -18.12
N ALA A 423 -26.14 3.92 -16.88
CA ALA A 423 -26.62 4.61 -15.71
C ALA A 423 -25.89 5.95 -15.54
N ILE A 424 -26.55 6.90 -14.85
CA ILE A 424 -25.85 8.02 -14.22
C ILE A 424 -25.53 7.55 -12.82
N VAL A 425 -24.27 7.22 -12.56
CA VAL A 425 -23.85 6.71 -11.26
C VAL A 425 -23.63 7.91 -10.33
N VAL A 426 -24.34 7.92 -9.21
CA VAL A 426 -24.28 8.98 -8.22
C VAL A 426 -23.86 8.43 -6.87
N ASP A 427 -22.81 9.01 -6.31
CA ASP A 427 -22.42 8.81 -4.93
C ASP A 427 -22.92 9.97 -4.07
N THR A 428 -23.74 9.67 -3.08
CA THR A 428 -24.36 10.69 -2.23
C THR A 428 -23.47 11.22 -1.12
N HIS A 429 -22.27 10.65 -0.93
CA HIS A 429 -21.37 11.13 0.10
C HIS A 429 -19.91 10.74 -0.15
N ILE A 430 -19.06 11.72 -0.48
CA ILE A 430 -17.60 11.58 -0.51
C ILE A 430 -16.93 12.71 0.31
N ASP A 431 -15.94 12.36 1.10
CA ASP A 431 -15.11 13.24 1.94
C ASP A 431 -13.85 13.73 1.21
N THR A 432 -13.91 13.75 -0.12
CA THR A 432 -12.80 14.19 -0.97
C THR A 432 -12.55 15.70 -0.84
N THR A 433 -13.54 16.49 -0.38
CA THR A 433 -13.40 17.95 -0.18
C THR A 433 -12.24 18.31 0.74
N GLN A 434 -11.99 17.49 1.75
CA GLN A 434 -10.95 17.72 2.75
C GLN A 434 -9.55 17.61 2.10
N PHE A 435 -9.41 16.83 1.02
CA PHE A 435 -8.18 16.76 0.23
C PHE A 435 -7.99 17.98 -0.68
N LEU A 436 -9.06 18.59 -1.19
CA LEU A 436 -9.00 19.80 -2.02
C LEU A 436 -8.40 21.02 -1.29
N LEU A 437 -8.39 20.98 0.05
CA LEU A 437 -7.79 22.01 0.89
C LEU A 437 -6.28 21.83 1.11
N ARG A 438 -5.68 20.76 0.59
CA ARG A 438 -4.24 20.46 0.75
C ARG A 438 -3.43 21.02 -0.41
N ASP A 439 -2.36 21.73 -0.11
CA ASP A 439 -1.47 22.32 -1.13
C ASP A 439 -0.72 21.26 -1.96
N ASN A 440 -0.56 20.05 -1.43
CA ASN A 440 0.20 18.96 -2.04
C ASN A 440 -0.67 17.83 -2.63
N TRP A 441 -1.95 18.10 -2.91
CA TRP A 441 -2.87 17.13 -3.47
C TRP A 441 -3.58 17.67 -4.70
N ASP A 442 -3.69 16.87 -5.75
CA ASP A 442 -4.26 17.28 -7.04
C ASP A 442 -5.39 16.35 -7.46
N PHE A 443 -6.62 16.83 -7.50
CA PHE A 443 -7.79 16.02 -7.89
C PHE A 443 -7.65 15.35 -9.28
N PHE A 444 -6.83 15.90 -10.19
CA PHE A 444 -6.62 15.36 -11.53
C PHE A 444 -5.45 14.40 -11.66
N ALA A 445 -4.60 14.29 -10.64
CA ALA A 445 -3.60 13.24 -10.57
C ALA A 445 -4.22 11.93 -10.09
N ARG A 446 -3.70 10.81 -10.58
CA ARG A 446 -4.10 9.47 -10.12
C ARG A 446 -3.32 9.13 -8.85
N HIS A 447 -4.04 8.86 -7.77
CA HIS A 447 -3.47 8.53 -6.45
C HIS A 447 -3.56 7.04 -6.17
N ASP A 448 -2.75 6.59 -5.23
CA ASP A 448 -2.88 5.23 -4.69
C ASP A 448 -4.04 5.18 -3.69
N PRO A 449 -4.77 4.04 -3.63
CA PRO A 449 -5.81 3.83 -2.62
C PRO A 449 -5.19 3.80 -1.21
N PRO A 450 -5.98 4.12 -0.17
CA PRO A 450 -5.48 4.10 1.21
C PRO A 450 -5.02 2.71 1.63
N ILE A 451 -4.04 2.67 2.54
CA ILE A 451 -3.56 1.42 3.13
C ILE A 451 -4.73 0.71 3.81
N ARG A 452 -4.93 -0.57 3.47
CA ARG A 452 -6.05 -1.38 3.99
C ARG A 452 -6.13 -1.36 5.51
N GLY A 453 -7.32 -1.07 6.03
CA GLY A 453 -7.60 -0.98 7.47
C GLY A 453 -7.31 0.39 8.08
N ALA A 454 -6.77 1.34 7.30
CA ALA A 454 -6.75 2.75 7.64
C ALA A 454 -7.87 3.46 6.86
N ALA A 455 -8.57 4.38 7.52
CA ALA A 455 -9.34 5.37 6.78
C ALA A 455 -8.38 6.20 5.92
N ALA A 456 -8.85 6.68 4.76
CA ALA A 456 -8.24 7.82 4.06
C ALA A 456 -8.33 9.03 4.98
N SER A 457 -7.53 9.07 6.04
CA SER A 457 -7.79 10.06 7.08
C SER A 457 -7.34 11.41 6.58
N THR A 458 -8.15 12.43 6.87
CA THR A 458 -7.76 13.84 6.76
C THR A 458 -6.49 14.19 7.55
N ARG A 459 -5.94 13.25 8.35
CA ARG A 459 -4.70 13.33 9.12
C ARG A 459 -3.48 12.68 8.45
N SER A 460 -3.63 11.89 7.38
CA SER A 460 -2.48 11.29 6.66
C SER A 460 -1.97 12.24 5.58
N ASN A 461 -0.67 12.54 5.61
CA ASN A 461 0.01 13.39 4.62
C ASN A 461 0.58 12.62 3.42
N ASP A 462 0.19 11.35 3.26
CA ASP A 462 0.70 10.45 2.20
C ASP A 462 0.04 10.69 0.83
N GLY A 463 -1.05 11.46 0.78
CA GLY A 463 -1.77 11.79 -0.45
C GLY A 463 -2.71 10.67 -0.94
N ASN A 464 -2.75 9.52 -0.26
CA ASN A 464 -3.62 8.41 -0.64
C ASN A 464 -5.10 8.78 -0.45
N SER A 465 -5.93 8.44 -1.43
CA SER A 465 -7.36 8.71 -1.44
C SER A 465 -8.11 7.58 -2.14
N HIS A 466 -9.41 7.46 -1.93
CA HIS A 466 -10.31 6.56 -2.66
C HIS A 466 -10.85 7.19 -3.94
N VAL A 467 -10.86 8.53 -4.03
CA VAL A 467 -11.41 9.27 -5.17
C VAL A 467 -10.38 10.22 -5.75
N ASP A 468 -10.28 10.21 -7.07
CA ASP A 468 -9.68 11.25 -7.91
C ASP A 468 -10.31 11.19 -9.30
N PHE A 469 -10.12 12.23 -10.11
CA PHE A 469 -10.76 12.32 -11.41
C PHE A 469 -10.45 11.14 -12.35
N PRO A 470 -9.18 10.70 -12.53
CA PRO A 470 -8.88 9.52 -13.33
C PRO A 470 -9.63 8.26 -12.87
N ARG A 471 -9.71 8.02 -11.56
CA ARG A 471 -10.43 6.86 -11.01
C ARG A 471 -11.94 7.01 -11.10
N MET A 472 -12.50 8.21 -10.96
CA MET A 472 -13.92 8.44 -11.22
C MET A 472 -14.30 8.06 -12.65
N ARG A 473 -13.44 8.38 -13.63
CA ARG A 473 -13.64 7.96 -15.03
C ARG A 473 -13.58 6.45 -15.22
N ASP A 474 -12.57 5.81 -14.65
CA ASP A 474 -12.40 4.36 -14.76
C ASP A 474 -13.48 3.58 -14.02
N GLY A 475 -13.98 4.14 -12.91
CA GLY A 475 -15.05 3.61 -12.08
C GLY A 475 -16.46 3.95 -12.54
N GLY A 476 -16.60 4.82 -13.56
CA GLY A 476 -17.91 5.25 -14.06
C GLY A 476 -18.71 6.12 -13.10
N LEU A 477 -18.07 6.89 -12.22
CA LEU A 477 -18.76 7.79 -11.30
C LEU A 477 -19.05 9.14 -11.98
N ASP A 478 -20.32 9.41 -12.28
CA ASP A 478 -20.75 10.60 -13.03
C ASP A 478 -21.07 11.80 -12.15
N ALA A 479 -21.48 11.55 -10.89
CA ALA A 479 -21.84 12.61 -9.97
C ALA A 479 -21.49 12.22 -8.53
N ALA A 480 -21.08 13.20 -7.74
CA ALA A 480 -20.86 13.00 -6.32
C ALA A 480 -21.23 14.22 -5.49
N PHE A 481 -21.71 13.98 -4.28
CA PHE A 481 -21.79 15.01 -3.26
C PHE A 481 -20.45 15.11 -2.53
N PHE A 482 -19.72 16.19 -2.82
CA PHE A 482 -18.53 16.62 -2.11
C PHE A 482 -18.96 17.14 -0.73
N SER A 483 -18.70 16.32 0.28
CA SER A 483 -19.10 16.56 1.66
C SER A 483 -18.39 17.77 2.24
N ILE A 484 -19.17 18.70 2.77
CA ILE A 484 -18.70 19.82 3.59
C ILE A 484 -18.78 19.32 5.02
N TYR A 485 -17.68 18.74 5.50
CA TYR A 485 -17.62 18.02 6.77
C TYR A 485 -16.50 18.56 7.67
N MET A 486 -16.82 18.67 8.96
CA MET A 486 -15.84 18.84 10.05
C MET A 486 -16.36 18.16 11.33
N PRO A 487 -15.47 17.87 12.30
CA PRO A 487 -15.90 17.33 13.59
C PRO A 487 -16.91 18.25 14.26
N GLY A 488 -18.02 17.70 14.76
CA GLY A 488 -19.09 18.48 15.41
C GLY A 488 -18.70 19.16 16.73
N THR A 489 -17.47 18.96 17.20
CA THR A 489 -16.87 19.74 18.29
C THR A 489 -16.42 21.13 17.86
N VAL A 490 -16.32 21.40 16.55
CA VAL A 490 -16.09 22.74 16.00
C VAL A 490 -17.45 23.40 15.84
N THR A 491 -17.75 24.41 16.66
CA THR A 491 -19.05 25.11 16.66
C THR A 491 -18.86 26.61 16.50
N GLY A 492 -19.95 27.39 16.46
CA GLY A 492 -19.87 28.83 16.44
C GLY A 492 -19.44 29.41 15.09
N PRO A 493 -18.94 30.68 15.10
CA PRO A 493 -18.45 31.35 13.91
C PRO A 493 -17.31 30.62 13.18
N GLU A 494 -16.50 29.83 13.89
CA GLU A 494 -15.41 29.07 13.27
C GLU A 494 -15.94 27.90 12.43
N ALA A 495 -17.03 27.24 12.86
CA ALA A 495 -17.69 26.24 12.04
C ALA A 495 -18.18 26.87 10.72
N VAL A 496 -18.82 28.04 10.81
CA VAL A 496 -19.29 28.79 9.63
C VAL A 496 -18.15 29.14 8.69
N ARG A 497 -17.06 29.70 9.23
CA ARG A 497 -15.87 30.06 8.46
C ARG A 497 -15.27 28.87 7.73
N ARG A 498 -15.12 27.72 8.39
CA ARG A 498 -14.55 26.52 7.77
C ARG A 498 -15.46 25.91 6.71
N SER A 499 -16.78 25.93 6.92
CA SER A 499 -17.74 25.50 5.89
C SER A 499 -17.60 26.33 4.62
N LEU A 500 -17.45 27.64 4.75
CA LEU A 500 -17.23 28.52 3.59
C LEU A 500 -15.94 28.22 2.83
N LEU A 501 -14.85 27.88 3.54
CA LEU A 501 -13.59 27.48 2.90
C LEU A 501 -13.72 26.18 2.09
N MET A 502 -14.45 25.19 2.62
CA MET A 502 -14.69 23.93 1.92
C MET A 502 -15.62 24.12 0.72
N ILE A 503 -16.67 24.94 0.87
CA ILE A 503 -17.55 25.32 -0.25
C ILE A 503 -16.73 25.98 -1.36
N ASP A 504 -15.89 26.97 -1.01
CA ASP A 504 -15.00 27.63 -1.97
C ASP A 504 -14.06 26.65 -2.68
N ALA A 505 -13.53 25.65 -1.98
CA ALA A 505 -12.65 24.64 -2.58
C ALA A 505 -13.35 23.85 -3.70
N VAL A 506 -14.62 23.47 -3.51
CA VAL A 506 -15.42 22.77 -4.53
C VAL A 506 -15.76 23.71 -5.69
N HIS A 507 -16.08 24.98 -5.42
CA HIS A 507 -16.27 25.99 -6.47
C HIS A 507 -15.02 26.16 -7.32
N ARG A 508 -13.85 26.38 -6.69
CA ARG A 508 -12.57 26.52 -7.40
C ARG A 508 -12.19 25.28 -8.19
N LEU A 509 -12.54 24.08 -7.74
CA LEU A 509 -12.34 22.85 -8.51
C LEU A 509 -13.09 22.91 -9.85
N ALA A 510 -14.37 23.27 -9.83
CA ALA A 510 -15.18 23.37 -11.04
C ALA A 510 -14.76 24.55 -11.94
N GLU A 511 -14.40 25.69 -11.35
CA GLU A 511 -13.94 26.87 -12.08
C GLU A 511 -12.60 26.65 -12.81
N ARG A 512 -11.68 25.90 -12.19
CA ARG A 512 -10.38 25.58 -12.80
C ARG A 512 -10.49 24.50 -13.88
N HIS A 513 -11.49 23.63 -13.80
CA HIS A 513 -11.67 22.49 -14.68
C HIS A 513 -13.08 22.43 -15.28
N PRO A 514 -13.51 23.49 -16.00
CA PRO A 514 -14.89 23.62 -16.45
C PRO A 514 -15.25 22.64 -17.56
N ASN A 515 -14.26 22.00 -18.21
CA ASN A 515 -14.51 20.98 -19.24
C ASN A 515 -14.73 19.59 -18.64
N GLU A 516 -14.26 19.37 -17.42
CA GLU A 516 -14.22 18.06 -16.76
C GLU A 516 -15.22 17.96 -15.61
N VAL A 517 -15.45 19.06 -14.88
CA VAL A 517 -16.28 19.14 -13.69
C VAL A 517 -17.32 20.25 -13.87
N ALA A 518 -18.56 19.99 -13.46
CA ALA A 518 -19.63 20.98 -13.43
C ALA A 518 -20.29 21.00 -12.05
N LEU A 519 -20.43 22.18 -11.45
CA LEU A 519 -21.27 22.31 -10.27
C LEU A 519 -22.72 22.01 -10.64
N ALA A 520 -23.38 21.19 -9.83
CA ALA A 520 -24.78 20.87 -10.00
C ALA A 520 -25.53 21.05 -8.69
N THR A 521 -26.71 21.64 -8.81
CA THR A 521 -27.59 21.94 -7.69
C THR A 521 -29.02 21.43 -7.90
N THR A 522 -29.28 20.84 -9.06
CA THR A 522 -30.56 20.23 -9.43
C THR A 522 -30.35 18.90 -10.13
N ALA A 523 -31.35 18.03 -10.11
CA ALA A 523 -31.31 16.76 -10.84
C ALA A 523 -31.17 16.96 -12.37
N ALA A 524 -31.69 18.07 -12.90
CA ALA A 524 -31.54 18.43 -14.31
C ALA A 524 -30.09 18.79 -14.66
N GLU A 525 -29.41 19.55 -13.79
CA GLU A 525 -27.99 19.90 -13.97
C GLU A 525 -27.09 18.66 -13.89
N VAL A 526 -27.37 17.72 -12.97
CA VAL A 526 -26.63 16.45 -12.91
C VAL A 526 -26.74 15.68 -14.23
N ARG A 527 -27.95 15.56 -14.78
CA ARG A 527 -28.16 14.90 -16.09
C ARG A 527 -27.48 15.63 -17.23
N ALA A 528 -27.49 16.97 -17.21
CA ALA A 528 -26.81 17.79 -18.22
C ALA A 528 -25.29 17.60 -18.17
N ALA A 529 -24.70 17.57 -16.97
CA ALA A 529 -23.27 17.32 -16.76
C ALA A 529 -22.88 15.92 -17.23
N ALA A 530 -23.59 14.87 -16.80
CA ALA A 530 -23.35 13.50 -17.23
C ALA A 530 -23.45 13.33 -18.75
N LYS A 531 -24.48 13.94 -19.38
CA LYS A 531 -24.63 13.95 -20.85
C LYS A 531 -23.49 14.66 -21.56
N ALA A 532 -22.95 15.73 -20.98
CA ALA A 532 -21.78 16.43 -21.48
C ALA A 532 -20.46 15.67 -21.19
N GLY A 533 -20.54 14.49 -20.56
CA GLY A 533 -19.38 13.72 -20.15
C GLY A 533 -18.57 14.43 -19.06
N LYS A 534 -19.19 15.24 -18.20
CA LYS A 534 -18.56 15.91 -17.05
C LYS A 534 -18.96 15.22 -15.74
N VAL A 535 -18.11 15.33 -14.73
CA VAL A 535 -18.47 14.97 -13.36
C VAL A 535 -19.36 16.08 -12.78
N ALA A 536 -20.54 15.73 -12.30
CA ALA A 536 -21.39 16.65 -11.56
C ALA A 536 -20.94 16.72 -10.09
N ALA A 537 -20.40 17.86 -9.69
CA ALA A 537 -20.02 18.14 -8.31
C ALA A 537 -21.20 18.80 -7.57
N LEU A 538 -21.82 18.06 -6.66
CA LEU A 538 -22.82 18.57 -5.73
C LEU A 538 -22.17 18.82 -4.36
N MET A 539 -22.77 19.67 -3.54
CA MET A 539 -22.30 19.91 -2.17
C MET A 539 -23.39 19.55 -1.17
N GLY A 540 -22.98 18.90 -0.09
CA GLY A 540 -23.85 18.59 1.04
C GLY A 540 -23.13 18.81 2.35
N MET A 541 -23.86 19.25 3.37
CA MET A 541 -23.29 19.60 4.66
C MET A 541 -23.53 18.50 5.68
N GLU A 542 -22.44 17.90 6.17
CA GLU A 542 -22.49 16.81 7.14
C GLU A 542 -22.49 17.33 8.58
N GLY A 543 -23.62 17.91 8.99
CA GLY A 543 -23.88 18.25 10.37
C GLY A 543 -24.48 19.64 10.57
N GLY A 544 -25.58 19.69 11.30
CA GLY A 544 -26.32 20.92 11.59
C GLY A 544 -25.56 21.96 12.41
N HIS A 545 -24.51 21.58 13.14
CA HIS A 545 -23.69 22.51 13.94
C HIS A 545 -23.06 23.62 13.09
N MET A 546 -22.86 23.40 11.79
CA MET A 546 -22.25 24.37 10.86
C MET A 546 -23.18 25.55 10.49
N ILE A 547 -24.47 25.49 10.82
CA ILE A 547 -25.38 26.64 10.65
C ILE A 547 -25.37 27.59 11.85
N ASP A 548 -24.68 27.24 12.93
CA ASP A 548 -24.56 28.04 14.15
C ASP A 548 -25.91 28.57 14.66
N ASP A 549 -26.89 27.66 14.73
CA ASP A 549 -28.28 27.93 15.15
C ASP A 549 -28.95 29.09 14.41
N ASN A 550 -28.56 29.31 13.14
CA ASN A 550 -28.98 30.48 12.37
C ASN A 550 -29.51 30.10 10.98
N LEU A 551 -30.82 30.26 10.79
CA LEU A 551 -31.46 30.00 9.50
C LEU A 551 -30.96 30.91 8.38
N SER A 552 -30.42 32.10 8.68
CA SER A 552 -29.83 32.98 7.66
C SER A 552 -28.52 32.42 7.11
N VAL A 553 -27.74 31.74 7.95
CA VAL A 553 -26.53 31.01 7.52
C VAL A 553 -26.92 29.85 6.63
N LEU A 554 -27.93 29.05 7.03
CA LEU A 554 -28.49 27.98 6.19
C LEU A 554 -28.93 28.48 4.81
N ARG A 555 -29.68 29.59 4.76
CA ARG A 555 -30.08 30.23 3.49
C ARG A 555 -28.87 30.67 2.67
N GLY A 556 -27.80 31.13 3.31
CA GLY A 556 -26.53 31.46 2.67
C GLY A 556 -25.92 30.24 1.98
N TYR A 557 -25.77 29.13 2.69
CA TYR A 557 -25.24 27.89 2.13
C TYR A 557 -26.08 27.35 0.97
N ALA A 558 -27.40 27.40 1.07
CA ALA A 558 -28.28 27.00 -0.03
C ALA A 558 -28.05 27.84 -1.29
N ARG A 559 -27.83 29.17 -1.15
CA ARG A 559 -27.47 30.04 -2.30
C ARG A 559 -26.10 29.73 -2.86
N LEU A 560 -25.16 29.31 -2.02
CA LEU A 560 -23.83 28.87 -2.44
C LEU A 560 -23.81 27.48 -3.09
N GLY A 561 -24.95 26.78 -3.15
CA GLY A 561 -25.08 25.52 -3.89
C GLY A 561 -25.20 24.27 -3.03
N VAL A 562 -25.25 24.38 -1.69
CA VAL A 562 -25.48 23.23 -0.81
C VAL A 562 -26.88 22.65 -1.05
N ARG A 563 -26.99 21.32 -1.18
CA ARG A 563 -28.24 20.61 -1.53
C ARG A 563 -28.66 19.47 -0.61
N TYR A 564 -27.89 19.18 0.44
CA TYR A 564 -28.44 18.54 1.64
C TYR A 564 -27.83 19.14 2.90
N LEU A 565 -28.53 18.98 4.02
CA LEU A 565 -27.99 19.19 5.37
C LEU A 565 -28.30 17.95 6.22
N THR A 566 -27.26 17.27 6.69
CA THR A 566 -27.37 16.24 7.73
C THR A 566 -27.68 16.94 9.05
N LEU A 567 -28.79 16.59 9.70
CA LEU A 567 -29.25 17.33 10.89
C LEU A 567 -28.24 17.27 12.05
N THR A 568 -27.50 16.18 12.18
CA THR A 568 -26.43 15.99 13.18
C THR A 568 -25.21 15.30 12.57
N HIS A 569 -24.10 15.24 13.30
CA HIS A 569 -22.96 14.36 12.98
C HIS A 569 -22.82 13.37 14.16
N SER A 570 -21.61 13.03 14.61
CA SER A 570 -21.38 12.16 15.78
C SER A 570 -21.76 12.76 17.14
N VAL A 571 -22.14 14.04 17.20
CA VAL A 571 -22.54 14.75 18.44
C VAL A 571 -23.86 15.47 18.23
N ASN A 572 -24.58 15.74 19.32
CA ASN A 572 -25.80 16.54 19.29
C ASN A 572 -25.51 17.96 18.79
N THR A 573 -26.46 18.55 18.08
CA THR A 573 -26.52 20.01 17.92
C THR A 573 -27.28 20.61 19.10
N ASN A 574 -27.41 21.94 19.17
CA ASN A 574 -28.28 22.58 20.15
C ASN A 574 -29.78 22.32 19.90
N TRP A 575 -30.14 21.64 18.80
CA TRP A 575 -31.52 21.50 18.37
C TRP A 575 -31.92 20.12 17.84
N ALA A 576 -30.99 19.16 17.77
CA ALA A 576 -31.24 17.79 17.31
C ALA A 576 -30.31 16.76 18.00
N ASP A 577 -30.86 15.60 18.35
CA ASP A 577 -30.12 14.47 18.91
C ASP A 577 -29.42 13.60 17.84
N SER A 578 -28.20 13.17 18.12
CA SER A 578 -27.36 12.26 17.32
C SER A 578 -27.41 10.83 17.84
N SER A 579 -27.28 9.85 16.94
CA SER A 579 -27.08 8.44 17.27
C SER A 579 -25.72 8.15 17.93
N GLY A 580 -24.77 9.10 17.85
CA GLY A 580 -23.43 8.97 18.41
C GLY A 580 -23.26 9.57 19.81
N ASP A 581 -24.29 10.20 20.36
CA ASP A 581 -24.22 10.97 21.61
C ASP A 581 -25.38 10.64 22.55
N LYS A 582 -25.30 11.13 23.80
CA LYS A 582 -26.37 10.97 24.78
C LYS A 582 -27.56 11.86 24.40
N PRO A 583 -28.80 11.36 24.42
CA PRO A 583 -29.97 12.18 24.14
C PRO A 583 -30.05 13.42 25.03
N ALA A 584 -30.37 14.57 24.44
CA ALA A 584 -30.49 15.86 25.12
C ALA A 584 -31.82 16.57 24.83
N HIS A 585 -32.44 16.31 23.66
CA HIS A 585 -33.57 17.10 23.15
C HIS A 585 -34.87 16.31 22.96
N ASP A 586 -34.84 14.98 23.14
CA ASP A 586 -35.92 14.06 22.76
C ASP A 586 -36.27 14.16 21.27
N GLY A 587 -35.22 14.15 20.44
CA GLY A 587 -35.32 14.27 18.99
C GLY A 587 -35.05 15.69 18.50
N LEU A 588 -36.09 16.36 17.96
CA LEU A 588 -36.00 17.74 17.47
C LEU A 588 -36.65 18.74 18.44
N THR A 589 -35.88 19.78 18.78
CA THR A 589 -36.43 21.00 19.40
C THR A 589 -37.33 21.77 18.42
N ASP A 590 -38.07 22.78 18.89
CA ASP A 590 -38.90 23.62 18.01
C ASP A 590 -38.07 24.34 16.94
N PHE A 591 -36.88 24.81 17.29
CA PHE A 591 -35.94 25.36 16.30
C PHE A 591 -35.50 24.30 15.29
N GLY A 592 -35.24 23.06 15.72
CA GLY A 592 -34.93 21.94 14.82
C GLY A 592 -36.06 21.65 13.83
N LYS A 593 -37.32 21.75 14.26
CA LYS A 593 -38.48 21.64 13.36
C LYS A 593 -38.51 22.79 12.35
N ASP A 594 -38.15 24.01 12.74
CA ASP A 594 -38.03 25.14 11.83
C ASP A 594 -36.90 24.97 10.82
N VAL A 595 -35.76 24.37 11.21
CA VAL A 595 -34.69 23.99 10.28
C VAL A 595 -35.21 23.03 9.21
N VAL A 596 -35.95 21.97 9.58
CA VAL A 596 -36.54 21.02 8.63
C VAL A 596 -37.50 21.71 7.65
N ARG A 597 -38.37 22.60 8.15
CA ARG A 597 -39.28 23.39 7.29
C ARG A 597 -38.52 24.31 6.34
N GLU A 598 -37.46 24.95 6.81
CA GLU A 598 -36.66 25.85 6.00
C GLU A 598 -35.90 25.09 4.90
N LEU A 599 -35.35 23.91 5.19
CA LEU A 599 -34.74 23.02 4.20
C LEU A 599 -35.72 22.68 3.07
N ASN A 600 -36.95 22.29 3.41
CA ASN A 600 -38.02 22.02 2.45
C ASN A 600 -38.34 23.24 1.57
N ARG A 601 -38.41 24.45 2.15
CA ARG A 601 -38.67 25.70 1.42
C ARG A 601 -37.52 26.08 0.47
N LEU A 602 -36.30 25.75 0.86
CA LEU A 602 -35.08 26.03 0.09
C LEU A 602 -34.84 25.03 -1.03
N GLY A 603 -35.44 23.84 -0.95
CA GLY A 603 -35.12 22.73 -1.86
C GLY A 603 -33.79 22.06 -1.51
N VAL A 604 -33.40 22.14 -0.24
CA VAL A 604 -32.26 21.42 0.32
C VAL A 604 -32.80 20.16 0.97
N MET A 605 -32.23 19.01 0.63
CA MET A 605 -32.67 17.72 1.17
C MET A 605 -32.38 17.67 2.67
N VAL A 606 -33.37 17.18 3.42
CA VAL A 606 -33.22 16.89 4.85
C VAL A 606 -32.56 15.52 4.94
N ASP A 607 -31.31 15.51 5.39
CA ASP A 607 -30.53 14.28 5.55
C ASP A 607 -30.58 13.77 7.00
N ILE A 608 -30.95 12.50 7.13
CA ILE A 608 -31.16 11.77 8.39
C ILE A 608 -30.07 10.73 8.65
N SER A 609 -28.97 10.73 7.90
CA SER A 609 -27.77 10.04 8.37
C SER A 609 -27.30 10.64 9.71
N HIS A 610 -26.68 9.83 10.58
CA HIS A 610 -26.23 10.17 11.95
C HIS A 610 -27.29 10.46 13.01
N VAL A 611 -28.53 10.79 12.67
CA VAL A 611 -29.53 11.24 13.66
C VAL A 611 -29.96 10.13 14.62
N ALA A 612 -30.35 10.49 15.84
CA ALA A 612 -30.99 9.55 16.76
C ALA A 612 -32.34 9.07 16.23
N ASP A 613 -32.81 7.90 16.68
CA ASP A 613 -34.08 7.31 16.22
C ASP A 613 -35.26 8.27 16.38
N LYS A 614 -35.36 8.96 17.52
CA LYS A 614 -36.41 9.95 17.77
C LYS A 614 -36.33 11.15 16.82
N THR A 615 -35.13 11.67 16.57
CA THR A 615 -34.87 12.73 15.59
C THR A 615 -35.31 12.32 14.18
N PHE A 616 -35.07 11.07 13.78
CA PHE A 616 -35.57 10.53 12.50
C PHE A 616 -37.10 10.60 12.42
N TRP A 617 -37.80 10.13 13.44
CA TRP A 617 -39.27 10.11 13.44
C TRP A 617 -39.86 11.52 13.42
N ASP A 618 -39.29 12.44 14.20
CA ASP A 618 -39.70 13.85 14.19
C ASP A 618 -39.47 14.51 12.82
N ALA A 619 -38.31 14.27 12.20
CA ALA A 619 -38.02 14.80 10.86
C ALA A 619 -39.00 14.23 9.81
N LEU A 620 -39.34 12.95 9.90
CA LEU A 620 -40.27 12.27 8.99
C LEU A 620 -41.71 12.80 9.13
N GLU A 621 -42.12 13.16 10.35
CA GLU A 621 -43.41 13.77 10.62
C GLU A 621 -43.48 15.21 10.09
N ILE A 622 -42.45 16.02 10.36
CA ILE A 622 -42.43 17.45 10.05
C ILE A 622 -42.18 17.74 8.57
N SER A 623 -41.37 16.92 7.90
CA SER A 623 -40.97 17.17 6.51
C SER A 623 -42.12 16.93 5.53
N ARG A 624 -42.34 17.92 4.66
CA ARG A 624 -43.23 17.83 3.48
C ARG A 624 -42.53 17.22 2.28
N ALA A 625 -41.21 17.36 2.18
CA ALA A 625 -40.38 16.74 1.16
C ALA A 625 -39.90 15.34 1.62
N PRO A 626 -39.64 14.41 0.68
CA PRO A 626 -39.01 13.13 1.02
C PRO A 626 -37.63 13.36 1.66
N LEU A 627 -37.31 12.54 2.66
CA LEU A 627 -36.03 12.55 3.35
C LEU A 627 -35.01 11.66 2.63
N VAL A 628 -33.73 11.96 2.80
CA VAL A 628 -32.62 11.10 2.34
C VAL A 628 -31.84 10.63 3.56
N ALA A 629 -31.38 9.37 3.57
CA ALA A 629 -30.25 8.98 4.39
C ALA A 629 -29.05 8.88 3.44
N SER A 630 -28.19 9.90 3.41
CA SER A 630 -27.13 10.04 2.40
C SER A 630 -26.04 8.98 2.52
N HIS A 631 -25.88 8.34 3.69
CA HIS A 631 -24.90 7.29 3.91
C HIS A 631 -25.21 6.60 5.25
N SER A 632 -26.19 5.69 5.21
CA SER A 632 -26.59 4.83 6.34
C SER A 632 -26.76 3.38 5.90
N SER A 633 -26.55 2.44 6.81
CA SER A 633 -26.71 1.00 6.54
C SER A 633 -27.85 0.40 7.36
N CYS A 634 -28.02 -0.92 7.30
CA CYS A 634 -29.18 -1.65 7.85
C CYS A 634 -28.86 -2.21 9.25
N ARG A 635 -29.64 -1.82 10.26
CA ARG A 635 -29.37 -2.20 11.66
C ARG A 635 -29.58 -3.70 11.92
N ALA A 636 -30.43 -4.35 11.13
CA ALA A 636 -30.65 -5.79 11.19
C ALA A 636 -29.41 -6.62 10.83
N ILE A 637 -28.47 -6.08 10.04
CA ILE A 637 -27.21 -6.74 9.66
C ILE A 637 -26.06 -6.34 10.56
N SER A 638 -25.97 -5.05 10.92
CA SER A 638 -24.97 -4.52 11.86
C SER A 638 -25.65 -3.62 12.88
N GLY A 639 -25.59 -4.04 14.15
CA GLY A 639 -26.30 -3.42 15.29
C GLY A 639 -25.80 -2.04 15.70
N HIS A 640 -25.08 -1.34 14.82
CA HIS A 640 -24.60 0.02 15.06
C HIS A 640 -25.78 1.01 15.18
N PRO A 641 -25.85 1.88 16.21
CA PRO A 641 -26.98 2.81 16.42
C PRO A 641 -27.23 3.76 15.23
N ARG A 642 -26.16 4.18 14.53
CA ARG A 642 -26.25 4.98 13.29
C ARG A 642 -27.00 4.29 12.14
N ASN A 643 -27.03 2.96 12.10
CA ASN A 643 -27.76 2.24 11.06
C ASN A 643 -29.26 2.32 11.29
N MET A 644 -30.06 2.22 10.24
CA MET A 644 -31.52 2.36 10.34
C MET A 644 -32.19 1.03 10.67
N THR A 645 -33.23 1.06 11.52
CA THR A 645 -34.08 -0.12 11.74
C THR A 645 -34.94 -0.41 10.50
N ASP A 646 -35.43 -1.64 10.40
CA ASP A 646 -36.33 -2.03 9.30
C ASP A 646 -37.59 -1.17 9.24
N ASP A 647 -38.13 -0.75 10.39
CA ASP A 647 -39.31 0.12 10.46
C ASP A 647 -39.00 1.54 9.99
N MET A 648 -37.82 2.08 10.32
CA MET A 648 -37.37 3.36 9.78
C MET A 648 -37.19 3.28 8.26
N ILE A 649 -36.62 2.19 7.73
CA ILE A 649 -36.42 2.00 6.28
C ILE A 649 -37.77 1.96 5.55
N LYS A 650 -38.76 1.21 6.07
CA LYS A 650 -40.12 1.16 5.51
C LYS A 650 -40.82 2.52 5.56
N ALA A 651 -40.71 3.22 6.69
CA ALA A 651 -41.36 4.52 6.88
C ALA A 651 -40.74 5.61 5.99
N LEU A 652 -39.42 5.59 5.82
CA LEU A 652 -38.70 6.45 4.88
C LEU A 652 -39.21 6.22 3.45
N ALA A 653 -39.30 4.96 3.03
CA ALA A 653 -39.76 4.58 1.69
C ALA A 653 -41.22 4.98 1.44
N ALA A 654 -42.11 4.78 2.42
CA ALA A 654 -43.51 5.17 2.35
C ALA A 654 -43.72 6.68 2.13
N LYS A 655 -42.76 7.51 2.56
CA LYS A 655 -42.73 8.96 2.34
C LYS A 655 -41.94 9.38 1.08
N GLY A 656 -41.53 8.42 0.26
CA GLY A 656 -40.81 8.67 -1.00
C GLY A 656 -39.29 8.81 -0.85
N GLY A 657 -38.76 8.62 0.37
CA GLY A 657 -37.35 8.80 0.71
C GLY A 657 -36.43 7.71 0.16
N VAL A 658 -35.12 7.89 0.29
CA VAL A 658 -34.11 6.94 -0.21
C VAL A 658 -33.03 6.71 0.85
N ILE A 659 -32.69 5.44 1.09
CA ILE A 659 -31.52 5.06 1.90
C ILE A 659 -30.33 4.77 0.99
N GLN A 660 -29.22 5.45 1.24
CA GLN A 660 -27.98 5.27 0.49
C GLN A 660 -27.01 4.46 1.35
N ILE A 661 -26.60 3.28 0.89
CA ILE A 661 -25.84 2.32 1.70
C ILE A 661 -24.40 2.79 1.88
N ASN A 662 -23.96 2.86 3.14
CA ASN A 662 -22.63 3.32 3.56
C ASN A 662 -21.56 2.23 3.46
N TYR A 663 -20.34 2.56 3.03
CA TYR A 663 -19.27 1.57 2.82
C TYR A 663 -18.32 1.43 4.01
N SER A 664 -18.52 2.15 5.10
CA SER A 664 -17.78 1.99 6.34
C SER A 664 -17.90 0.57 6.87
N THR A 665 -16.77 -0.10 7.00
CA THR A 665 -16.68 -1.43 7.59
C THR A 665 -17.32 -1.51 8.99
N SER A 666 -17.22 -0.44 9.79
CA SER A 666 -17.84 -0.36 11.12
C SER A 666 -19.37 -0.36 11.09
N PHE A 667 -19.98 0.04 9.97
CA PHE A 667 -21.43 0.07 9.78
C PHE A 667 -21.94 -1.13 8.97
N LEU A 668 -21.05 -1.85 8.28
CA LEU A 668 -21.40 -3.01 7.44
C LEU A 668 -21.32 -4.38 8.14
N SER A 669 -20.57 -4.50 9.23
CA SER A 669 -20.36 -5.79 9.91
C SER A 669 -20.60 -5.68 11.40
N ASN A 670 -21.54 -6.49 11.91
CA ASN A 670 -21.79 -6.60 13.34
C ASN A 670 -20.57 -7.17 14.08
N GLU A 671 -19.86 -8.11 13.47
CA GLU A 671 -18.68 -8.74 14.06
C GLU A 671 -17.57 -7.71 14.29
N LEU A 672 -17.31 -6.84 13.30
CA LEU A 672 -16.34 -5.77 13.44
C LEU A 672 -16.82 -4.71 14.45
N TYR A 673 -18.10 -4.37 14.44
CA TYR A 673 -18.69 -3.45 15.40
C TYR A 673 -18.51 -3.96 16.84
N GLU A 674 -18.89 -5.21 17.12
CA GLU A 674 -18.70 -5.83 18.43
C GLU A 674 -17.24 -5.92 18.85
N ALA A 675 -16.35 -6.28 17.93
CA ALA A 675 -14.91 -6.31 18.21
C ALA A 675 -14.38 -4.92 18.58
N THR A 676 -14.89 -3.87 17.93
CA THR A 676 -14.54 -2.49 18.23
C THR A 676 -15.04 -2.08 19.62
N GLN A 677 -16.30 -2.42 19.96
CA GLN A 677 -16.87 -2.18 21.29
C GLN A 677 -16.10 -2.91 22.41
N LYS A 678 -15.60 -4.11 22.12
CA LYS A 678 -14.76 -4.91 23.03
C LYS A 678 -13.29 -4.46 23.07
N ASN A 679 -12.93 -3.34 22.41
CA ASN A 679 -11.57 -2.81 22.31
C ASN A 679 -10.54 -3.81 21.76
N VAL A 680 -10.96 -4.72 20.88
CA VAL A 680 -10.06 -5.66 20.20
C VAL A 680 -9.02 -4.87 19.39
N PRO A 681 -7.71 -5.18 19.49
CA PRO A 681 -6.67 -4.51 18.73
C PRO A 681 -6.95 -4.54 17.22
N PRO A 682 -6.69 -3.45 16.46
CA PRO A 682 -7.00 -3.40 15.02
C PRO A 682 -6.45 -4.57 14.19
N ALA A 683 -5.27 -5.11 14.55
CA ALA A 683 -4.65 -6.25 13.86
C ALA A 683 -5.40 -7.58 14.03
N GLU A 684 -6.25 -7.69 15.05
CA GLU A 684 -7.03 -8.89 15.39
C GLU A 684 -8.52 -8.75 14.99
N ARG A 685 -8.92 -7.57 14.49
CA ARG A 685 -10.30 -7.33 14.06
C ARG A 685 -10.63 -8.12 12.79
N PRO A 686 -11.88 -8.60 12.66
CA PRO A 686 -12.29 -9.34 11.48
C PRO A 686 -12.25 -8.45 10.23
N SER A 687 -11.77 -9.02 9.13
CA SER A 687 -11.81 -8.35 7.82
C SER A 687 -13.23 -8.36 7.27
N VAL A 688 -13.70 -7.21 6.78
CA VAL A 688 -15.02 -7.05 6.16
C VAL A 688 -14.88 -7.09 4.64
N SER A 689 -15.65 -7.94 3.97
CA SER A 689 -15.64 -8.09 2.51
C SER A 689 -16.64 -7.15 1.84
N TRP A 690 -16.33 -6.67 0.62
CA TRP A 690 -17.18 -5.70 -0.09
C TRP A 690 -18.59 -6.22 -0.39
N GLU A 691 -18.79 -7.54 -0.45
CA GLU A 691 -20.09 -8.17 -0.63
C GLU A 691 -21.09 -7.79 0.47
N LYS A 692 -20.62 -7.36 1.66
CA LYS A 692 -21.50 -6.81 2.70
C LYS A 692 -22.27 -5.58 2.24
N ILE A 693 -21.70 -4.75 1.35
CA ILE A 693 -22.42 -3.63 0.73
C ILE A 693 -23.65 -4.16 -0.03
N VAL A 694 -23.47 -5.23 -0.80
CA VAL A 694 -24.55 -5.86 -1.58
C VAL A 694 -25.58 -6.54 -0.67
N GLU A 695 -25.15 -7.14 0.44
CA GLU A 695 -26.05 -7.70 1.46
C GLU A 695 -26.96 -6.63 2.07
N HIS A 696 -26.40 -5.46 2.40
CA HIS A 696 -27.16 -4.32 2.89
C HIS A 696 -28.13 -3.75 1.85
N ILE A 697 -27.69 -3.60 0.59
CA ILE A 697 -28.58 -3.20 -0.52
C ILE A 697 -29.72 -4.19 -0.66
N ASP A 698 -29.43 -5.49 -0.70
CA ASP A 698 -30.42 -6.56 -0.87
C ASP A 698 -31.45 -6.59 0.26
N HIS A 699 -31.02 -6.37 1.50
CA HIS A 699 -31.92 -6.26 2.65
C HIS A 699 -32.82 -5.02 2.56
N ALA A 700 -32.25 -3.84 2.27
CA ALA A 700 -33.02 -2.61 2.13
C ALA A 700 -34.06 -2.72 1.00
N VAL A 701 -33.69 -3.34 -0.14
CA VAL A 701 -34.60 -3.54 -1.27
C VAL A 701 -35.75 -4.49 -0.90
N LYS A 702 -35.52 -5.54 -0.10
CA LYS A 702 -36.61 -6.42 0.37
C LYS A 702 -37.63 -5.69 1.24
N LEU A 703 -37.23 -4.64 1.95
CA LEU A 703 -38.10 -3.87 2.84
C LEU A 703 -38.82 -2.73 2.12
N ALA A 704 -38.10 -2.00 1.27
CA ALA A 704 -38.54 -0.72 0.70
C ALA A 704 -38.77 -0.77 -0.81
N GLY A 705 -38.33 -1.84 -1.48
CA GLY A 705 -38.30 -1.94 -2.94
C GLY A 705 -37.06 -1.28 -3.57
N PRO A 706 -36.75 -1.62 -4.83
CA PRO A 706 -35.53 -1.17 -5.52
C PRO A 706 -35.54 0.34 -5.85
N THR A 707 -36.66 1.03 -5.67
CA THR A 707 -36.83 2.47 -5.97
C THR A 707 -36.45 3.40 -4.81
N HIS A 708 -35.99 2.84 -3.69
CA HIS A 708 -35.73 3.54 -2.43
C HIS A 708 -34.34 3.28 -1.86
N VAL A 709 -33.43 2.69 -2.64
CA VAL A 709 -32.07 2.33 -2.21
C VAL A 709 -31.04 2.94 -3.16
N GLY A 710 -29.88 3.34 -2.66
CA GLY A 710 -28.76 3.78 -3.50
C GLY A 710 -27.38 3.66 -2.84
N LEU A 711 -26.41 4.44 -3.31
CA LEU A 711 -25.00 4.43 -2.92
C LEU A 711 -24.58 5.73 -2.20
N GLY A 712 -23.93 5.59 -1.04
CA GLY A 712 -23.31 6.69 -0.30
C GLY A 712 -22.03 6.21 0.32
N SER A 713 -20.92 6.23 -0.43
CA SER A 713 -19.75 5.41 -0.09
C SER A 713 -19.07 5.83 1.20
N ASP A 714 -19.08 7.13 1.52
CA ASP A 714 -18.23 7.70 2.57
C ASP A 714 -16.74 7.54 2.23
N PHE A 715 -16.44 7.42 0.93
CA PHE A 715 -15.07 7.43 0.42
C PHE A 715 -14.36 8.69 0.89
N ASP A 716 -13.09 8.53 1.22
CA ASP A 716 -12.23 9.57 1.81
C ASP A 716 -12.56 9.98 3.26
N GLY A 717 -13.65 9.44 3.84
CA GLY A 717 -14.08 9.70 5.21
C GLY A 717 -13.97 8.48 6.13
N THR A 718 -13.93 7.27 5.55
CA THR A 718 -14.02 6.03 6.31
C THR A 718 -13.00 4.95 5.91
N THR A 719 -13.01 3.85 6.66
CA THR A 719 -12.34 2.59 6.29
C THR A 719 -13.31 1.70 5.51
N VAL A 720 -12.99 1.46 4.25
CA VAL A 720 -13.82 0.68 3.30
C VAL A 720 -13.50 -0.83 3.32
N PRO A 721 -14.44 -1.70 2.92
CA PRO A 721 -14.25 -3.15 2.94
C PRO A 721 -13.27 -3.63 1.87
N VAL A 722 -12.66 -4.79 2.13
CA VAL A 722 -11.72 -5.43 1.22
C VAL A 722 -12.40 -5.72 -0.12
N GLY A 723 -11.78 -5.24 -1.20
CA GLY A 723 -12.30 -5.40 -2.56
C GLY A 723 -13.09 -4.20 -3.09
N MET A 724 -13.36 -3.19 -2.23
CA MET A 724 -13.91 -1.86 -2.56
C MET A 724 -12.86 -0.78 -2.27
N ASP A 725 -11.61 -1.00 -2.71
CA ASP A 725 -10.45 -0.19 -2.30
C ASP A 725 -10.49 1.27 -2.81
N ASP A 726 -11.27 1.57 -3.86
CA ASP A 726 -11.47 2.91 -4.43
C ASP A 726 -12.70 2.94 -5.37
N VAL A 727 -12.99 4.12 -5.91
CA VAL A 727 -14.12 4.34 -6.84
C VAL A 727 -14.07 3.48 -8.11
N THR A 728 -12.90 2.93 -8.51
CA THR A 728 -12.83 2.03 -9.69
C THR A 728 -13.56 0.70 -9.49
N ARG A 729 -14.00 0.42 -8.26
CA ARG A 729 -14.67 -0.83 -7.89
C ARG A 729 -16.19 -0.79 -7.98
N LEU A 730 -16.81 0.38 -8.20
CA LEU A 730 -18.26 0.53 -8.32
C LEU A 730 -18.93 -0.43 -9.32
N PRO A 731 -18.34 -0.75 -10.51
CA PRO A 731 -18.96 -1.71 -11.42
C PRO A 731 -19.21 -3.10 -10.81
N LYS A 732 -18.45 -3.51 -9.78
CA LYS A 732 -18.67 -4.79 -9.08
C LYS A 732 -20.04 -4.87 -8.42
N ILE A 733 -20.56 -3.73 -7.93
CA ILE A 733 -21.90 -3.66 -7.36
C ILE A 733 -22.94 -3.95 -8.45
N THR A 734 -22.77 -3.37 -9.64
CA THR A 734 -23.64 -3.65 -10.79
C THR A 734 -23.65 -5.13 -11.16
N GLU A 735 -22.48 -5.76 -11.25
CA GLU A 735 -22.37 -7.20 -11.52
C GLU A 735 -23.10 -8.02 -10.46
N ALA A 736 -22.86 -7.73 -9.17
CA ALA A 736 -23.44 -8.49 -8.07
C ALA A 736 -24.96 -8.37 -8.01
N LEU A 737 -25.52 -7.18 -8.28
CA LEU A 737 -26.97 -6.99 -8.33
C LEU A 737 -27.58 -7.72 -9.52
N LEU A 738 -26.97 -7.63 -10.71
CA LEU A 738 -27.45 -8.39 -11.88
C LEU A 738 -27.38 -9.90 -11.65
N ALA A 739 -26.32 -10.40 -11.01
CA ALA A 739 -26.14 -11.81 -10.65
C ALA A 739 -27.18 -12.28 -9.61
N LYS A 740 -27.65 -11.39 -8.73
CA LYS A 740 -28.75 -11.63 -7.79
C LYS A 740 -30.14 -11.60 -8.44
N GLY A 741 -30.24 -11.30 -9.73
CA GLY A 741 -31.50 -11.31 -10.48
C GLY A 741 -32.23 -9.98 -10.53
N TYR A 742 -31.63 -8.87 -10.08
CA TYR A 742 -32.20 -7.54 -10.25
C TYR A 742 -32.30 -7.18 -11.75
N SER A 743 -33.36 -6.47 -12.13
CA SER A 743 -33.52 -6.00 -13.51
C SER A 743 -32.50 -4.90 -13.83
N GLU A 744 -32.17 -4.69 -15.11
CA GLU A 744 -31.24 -3.60 -15.50
C GLU A 744 -31.79 -2.23 -15.09
N GLN A 745 -33.12 -2.06 -15.05
CA GLN A 745 -33.77 -0.85 -14.58
C GLN A 745 -33.63 -0.66 -13.06
N ASP A 746 -33.80 -1.72 -12.27
CA ASP A 746 -33.61 -1.65 -10.81
C ASP A 746 -32.16 -1.28 -10.47
N VAL A 747 -31.20 -1.89 -11.17
CA VAL A 747 -29.79 -1.56 -10.99
C VAL A 747 -29.51 -0.11 -11.38
N THR A 748 -30.03 0.37 -12.51
CA THR A 748 -29.90 1.77 -12.94
C THR A 748 -30.50 2.74 -11.92
N ASN A 749 -31.64 2.38 -11.32
CA ASN A 749 -32.28 3.15 -10.27
C ASN A 749 -31.43 3.21 -9.00
N ILE A 750 -30.88 2.08 -8.55
CA ILE A 750 -30.00 1.98 -7.37
C ILE A 750 -28.70 2.76 -7.59
N LEU A 751 -28.11 2.72 -8.79
CA LEU A 751 -26.85 3.42 -9.08
C LEU A 751 -26.98 4.94 -9.04
N GLY A 752 -28.19 5.51 -9.18
CA GLY A 752 -28.37 6.96 -9.10
C GLY A 752 -29.76 7.47 -9.45
N GLY A 753 -30.55 6.72 -10.23
CA GLY A 753 -31.90 7.15 -10.63
C GLY A 753 -32.83 7.47 -9.46
N ASN A 754 -32.73 6.71 -8.36
CA ASN A 754 -33.54 6.93 -7.15
C ASN A 754 -33.23 8.26 -6.47
N LEU A 755 -31.95 8.63 -6.40
CA LEU A 755 -31.55 9.92 -5.85
C LEU A 755 -32.05 11.07 -6.73
N LEU A 756 -31.88 10.97 -8.05
CA LEU A 756 -32.32 12.02 -8.97
C LEU A 756 -33.84 12.24 -8.89
N ARG A 757 -34.62 11.16 -8.76
CA ARG A 757 -36.07 11.23 -8.49
C ARG A 757 -36.37 11.94 -7.17
N LEU A 758 -35.63 11.64 -6.11
CA LEU A 758 -35.81 12.27 -4.80
C LEU A 758 -35.49 13.77 -4.87
N MET A 759 -34.39 14.15 -5.52
CA MET A 759 -34.00 15.55 -5.74
C MET A 759 -35.11 16.32 -6.48
N GLU A 760 -35.64 15.77 -7.57
CA GLU A 760 -36.76 16.39 -8.30
C GLU A 760 -37.98 16.63 -7.42
N ARG A 761 -38.29 15.69 -6.53
CA ARG A 761 -39.41 15.82 -5.61
C ARG A 761 -39.16 16.91 -4.57
N VAL A 762 -37.94 17.01 -4.04
CA VAL A 762 -37.55 18.07 -3.11
C VAL A 762 -37.61 19.45 -3.78
N GLU A 763 -37.09 19.55 -5.01
CA GLU A 763 -37.17 20.76 -5.83
C GLU A 763 -38.63 21.18 -6.09
N GLN A 764 -39.51 20.21 -6.38
CA GLN A 764 -40.94 20.48 -6.59
C GLN A 764 -41.60 21.04 -5.34
N VAL A 765 -41.37 20.43 -4.17
CA VAL A 765 -41.93 20.92 -2.89
C VAL A 765 -41.46 22.34 -2.58
N ALA A 766 -40.22 22.67 -2.90
CA ALA A 766 -39.69 24.02 -2.75
C ALA A 766 -40.37 25.03 -3.68
N ARG A 767 -40.63 24.66 -4.94
CA ARG A 767 -41.39 25.49 -5.90
C ARG A 767 -42.81 25.74 -5.41
N ASP A 768 -43.52 24.69 -4.99
CA ASP A 768 -44.90 24.76 -4.52
C ASP A 768 -45.00 25.64 -3.25
N SER A 769 -44.04 25.51 -2.33
CA SER A 769 -43.99 26.31 -1.11
C SER A 769 -43.77 27.81 -1.39
N ARG A 770 -42.95 28.15 -2.39
CA ARG A 770 -42.73 29.56 -2.79
C ARG A 770 -43.93 30.15 -3.53
N ALA A 771 -44.60 29.35 -4.36
CA ALA A 771 -45.82 29.76 -5.07
C ALA A 771 -46.98 30.03 -4.09
N GLY A 772 -47.15 29.19 -3.06
CA GLY A 772 -48.15 29.39 -2.01
C GLY A 772 -48.00 30.72 -1.25
N MET A 773 -46.76 31.09 -0.87
CA MET A 773 -46.49 32.37 -0.19
C MET A 773 -46.75 33.58 -1.10
N ALA A 774 -46.45 33.49 -2.39
CA ALA A 774 -46.76 34.56 -3.35
C ALA A 774 -48.29 34.74 -3.53
N GLY A 775 -49.04 33.63 -3.50
CA GLY A 775 -50.50 33.65 -3.54
C GLY A 775 -51.15 34.22 -2.27
N GLU A 776 -50.59 33.95 -1.08
CA GLU A 776 -51.04 34.54 0.19
C GLU A 776 -50.69 36.04 0.29
N ALA A 777 -49.49 36.45 -0.12
CA ALA A 777 -49.09 37.85 -0.19
C ALA A 777 -49.92 38.66 -1.21
N GLY A 778 -50.39 38.03 -2.29
CA GLY A 778 -51.33 38.64 -3.25
C GLY A 778 -52.79 38.73 -2.76
N ARG A 779 -53.16 37.95 -1.72
CA ARG A 779 -54.48 38.01 -1.07
C ARG A 779 -54.53 38.98 0.10
N ALA A 780 -53.40 39.25 0.74
CA ALA A 780 -53.23 40.39 1.63
C ALA A 780 -53.18 41.66 0.76
N GLY A 781 -54.32 42.36 0.61
CA GLY A 781 -54.39 43.65 -0.09
C GLY A 781 -53.36 44.67 0.42
N PRO A 782 -53.10 45.77 -0.30
CA PRO A 782 -52.02 46.69 0.05
C PRO A 782 -52.25 47.24 1.46
N ALA A 783 -51.39 46.82 2.40
CA ALA A 783 -51.32 47.44 3.70
C ALA A 783 -50.92 48.90 3.48
N THR A 784 -51.82 49.81 3.82
CA THR A 784 -51.55 51.24 3.90
C THR A 784 -50.40 51.47 4.87
N LEU A 785 -49.22 51.79 4.33
CA LEU A 785 -48.09 52.30 5.10
C LEU A 785 -48.53 53.61 5.80
N PRO A 786 -48.37 53.75 7.13
CA PRO A 786 -48.57 55.03 7.78
C PRO A 786 -47.32 55.90 7.54
N GLY A 787 -47.43 56.86 6.62
CA GLY A 787 -46.67 58.11 6.59
C GLY A 787 -45.15 58.06 6.32
N PRO A 788 -44.56 59.13 5.76
CA PRO A 788 -43.15 59.15 5.39
C PRO A 788 -42.26 59.26 6.63
N PHE A 789 -41.26 58.39 6.74
CA PHE A 789 -40.16 58.53 7.69
C PHE A 789 -39.42 59.84 7.41
N LEU A 790 -39.45 60.73 8.41
CA LEU A 790 -38.69 61.96 8.48
C LEU A 790 -37.18 61.62 8.50
N ILE A 791 -36.43 62.10 7.52
CA ILE A 791 -34.97 62.10 7.55
C ILE A 791 -34.53 63.15 8.58
N ILE A 792 -33.89 62.73 9.67
CA ILE A 792 -33.18 63.62 10.59
C ILE A 792 -31.67 63.47 10.34
N PRO A 793 -30.98 64.45 9.74
CA PRO A 793 -29.54 64.46 9.65
C PRO A 793 -28.94 65.18 10.86
N GLY A 794 -28.11 64.47 11.62
CA GLY A 794 -27.12 65.09 12.51
C GLY A 794 -27.21 64.67 13.98
N LEU A 795 -26.44 63.66 14.36
CA LEU A 795 -25.67 63.73 15.60
C LEU A 795 -24.43 62.82 15.55
N ALA A 796 -23.32 63.52 15.47
CA ALA A 796 -21.93 63.16 15.69
C ALA A 796 -21.61 61.86 16.49
N ARG A 797 -20.68 61.11 15.90
CA ARG A 797 -19.47 60.52 16.51
C ARG A 797 -19.56 60.09 17.98
N GLN A 798 -19.57 58.79 18.22
CA GLN A 798 -18.66 58.19 19.20
C GLN A 798 -18.03 56.91 18.63
N ASN A 799 -16.70 56.95 18.55
CA ASN A 799 -15.82 55.84 18.22
C ASN A 799 -15.83 54.80 19.34
N LEU A 800 -15.99 53.53 18.98
CA LEU A 800 -15.42 52.40 19.72
C LEU A 800 -15.07 51.34 18.68
N TYR A 801 -13.78 51.25 18.34
CA TYR A 801 -12.96 50.06 18.01
C TYR A 801 -11.68 50.53 17.27
N PRO A 802 -10.47 50.30 17.82
CA PRO A 802 -9.22 50.68 17.15
C PRO A 802 -8.77 49.59 16.17
N THR A 803 -8.56 49.98 14.92
CA THR A 803 -7.77 49.23 13.93
C THR A 803 -6.28 49.60 14.06
N PRO A 804 -5.34 48.65 14.01
CA PRO A 804 -3.94 48.97 13.78
C PRO A 804 -3.62 49.01 12.28
N ASN A 805 -3.10 50.15 11.84
CA ASN A 805 -2.47 50.34 10.53
C ASN A 805 -1.19 49.50 10.41
N VAL A 806 -1.07 48.78 9.29
CA VAL A 806 0.21 48.24 8.81
C VAL A 806 0.76 49.24 7.80
N THR A 807 1.92 49.82 8.09
CA THR A 807 2.72 50.57 7.12
C THR A 807 4.07 49.89 6.99
N LEU A 808 4.40 49.49 5.76
CA LEU A 808 5.72 49.05 5.33
C LEU A 808 6.77 50.13 5.64
N CYS A 809 7.90 49.73 6.21
CA CYS A 809 9.19 50.36 5.90
C CYS A 809 10.32 49.34 6.11
N ALA A 810 11.10 49.13 5.05
CA ALA A 810 12.32 48.35 5.05
C ALA A 810 13.50 49.19 5.60
N LEU A 811 14.40 48.57 6.37
CA LEU A 811 15.85 48.46 6.08
C LEU A 811 16.69 48.17 7.34
N SER A 812 17.72 47.35 7.09
CA SER A 812 19.02 47.24 7.77
C SER A 812 19.08 46.81 9.24
N GLY A 813 19.47 45.53 9.41
CA GLY A 813 20.65 45.07 10.15
C GLY A 813 21.01 45.74 11.47
N VAL A 814 21.10 44.92 12.53
CA VAL A 814 22.28 44.75 13.39
C VAL A 814 22.04 43.52 14.29
N SER A 815 23.15 42.82 14.52
CA SER A 815 23.39 41.60 15.27
C SER A 815 23.04 41.62 16.77
N ALA A 816 22.97 40.40 17.31
CA ALA A 816 23.49 39.95 18.61
C ALA A 816 22.51 39.75 19.79
N GLU A 817 22.51 38.47 20.21
CA GLU A 817 22.63 37.95 21.57
C GLU A 817 21.46 37.95 22.59
N ILE A 818 21.05 36.71 22.91
CA ILE A 818 21.06 36.07 24.24
C ILE A 818 20.30 36.79 25.39
N ARG A 819 19.17 36.20 25.85
CA ARG A 819 19.07 35.56 27.18
C ARG A 819 17.71 34.93 27.48
N GLU A 820 17.81 33.70 27.99
CA GLU A 820 16.86 32.94 28.81
C GLU A 820 15.94 33.77 29.72
N LYS A 821 14.71 33.27 29.92
CA LYS A 821 14.25 32.85 31.26
C LYS A 821 12.93 32.06 31.20
N ARG A 822 13.06 30.80 31.64
CA ARG A 822 12.09 29.88 32.28
C ARG A 822 10.90 29.35 31.49
#